data_AF-A0A4Q8AHA2-F1
#
_entry.id   AF-A0A4Q8AHA2-F1
#
_cell.length_a   1.000
_cell.length_b   1.000
_cell.length_c   1.000
_cell.angle_alpha   90.00
_cell.angle_beta   90.00
_cell.angle_gamma   90.00
#
_symmetry.space_group_name_H-M   'P 1'
#
loop_
_entity.id
_entity.type
_entity.pdbx_description
1 polymer ?
#
loop_
_entity_poly.entity_id
_entity_poly.type
_entity_poly.pdbx_seq_one_letter_code
_entity_poly.pdbx_strand_id
1 'polypeptide(L)'
;MSIFSINTSGLANLPKNTEGIRAAARALKSAAKSIEDEVTAAKTTWNGMRPLYEGPSEQALATSLAPAVRDAGELEESTDSIKKAAITLADAIDDLNTREGTFWDSTVPAQETNYKDNYTGAAASRQYPYAKATLQRELQGDFNAIVDDWVAAQEAFNTTVGGIERISTNTRAHFDYGTNSTRVNTAARLYRIAMGEGATAEDVEAYYAYLGKLSPQEIEALASTHPEARTTPPPVSAEPPAGDGYPSGRHGAAWWDGLSTEQQTALTAMLPALVGNTNGVPYSDRHRANVTTLNLVRNDPAYTDKQLEAFESIADALVESSGGSLDGNSGERFLNHFIPVDPVSERPLASISIGNLDTADDVTVSVSGMGSGTHNMDGEVGKAQTLYDKMQGNHAVVAWIGYDSPDQPLELAKDKNLLPRPWEVVGNEHAERGGTQLAIFLDGLHETRDARGDVPTTNVTAHSYGTTTAAVGLTQTRHDVDRYVMYGSAGIDPAVADHASDFNVKADKNGNPAVYATIAYDDPWAPRGQIPSGRISPTAEEFGAYTFSSDGEGNIPGEAGTGHGQTEGSSSDTQYGYLERGSQSLNSMSEILNGNPDEIDYLEESRYDSDPKLEHQVMEKGRDAYDDVVAGAEAAWDWAGDRKDDVVDGAETAWNWAGDRKDDVVDGAETAWNWAGDRKDDVVDGAETAWNWAGDRKDDVVDGAETAWNWAGDRKDDVVDGAETAWNWAGDRKDDVVDGAETAWNWAGDRKDDVVDGAETAWNWAGDRKDDVVDFAGDAKDEVAERANDVKDAAGDAWGWAKDKLP
;
A
#
# COMPACT_ATOMS: atom_id res chain seq x y z
N MET A 1 7.07 -19.76 16.66
CA MET A 1 7.31 -18.55 15.85
C MET A 1 7.13 -17.36 16.76
N SER A 2 8.01 -16.36 16.68
CA SER A 2 7.89 -15.16 17.49
C SER A 2 6.61 -14.40 17.10
N ILE A 3 5.99 -13.71 18.06
CA ILE A 3 4.85 -12.82 17.77
C ILE A 3 5.28 -11.46 17.18
N PHE A 4 6.58 -11.17 17.21
CA PHE A 4 7.23 -9.97 16.67
C PHE A 4 7.93 -10.28 15.34
N SER A 5 7.90 -9.34 14.41
CA SER A 5 8.46 -9.48 13.05
C SER A 5 9.66 -8.56 12.85
N ILE A 6 10.87 -9.01 13.18
CA ILE A 6 12.06 -8.15 13.09
C ILE A 6 12.71 -8.30 11.71
N ASN A 7 12.99 -7.17 11.04
CA ASN A 7 13.70 -7.16 9.78
C ASN A 7 15.19 -7.45 10.01
N THR A 8 15.68 -8.57 9.46
CA THR A 8 17.06 -9.06 9.64
C THR A 8 17.98 -8.84 8.44
N SER A 9 17.47 -8.25 7.35
CA SER A 9 18.18 -8.11 6.08
C SER A 9 19.53 -7.38 6.22
N GLY A 10 19.65 -6.44 7.15
CA GLY A 10 20.88 -5.68 7.44
C GLY A 10 22.07 -6.53 7.89
N LEU A 11 21.84 -7.76 8.39
CA LEU A 11 22.89 -8.70 8.80
C LEU A 11 23.05 -9.91 7.88
N ALA A 12 22.37 -9.94 6.72
CA ALA A 12 22.39 -11.10 5.81
C ALA A 12 23.82 -11.55 5.40
N ASN A 13 24.76 -10.60 5.37
CA ASN A 13 26.15 -10.83 4.99
C ASN A 13 27.13 -10.83 6.20
N LEU A 14 26.63 -10.83 7.44
CA LEU A 14 27.48 -10.92 8.63
C LEU A 14 28.12 -12.32 8.70
N PRO A 15 29.47 -12.45 8.68
CA PRO A 15 30.11 -13.75 8.79
C PRO A 15 29.86 -14.38 10.16
N LYS A 16 29.44 -15.64 10.19
CA LYS A 16 29.25 -16.40 11.45
C LYS A 16 30.54 -16.99 12.03
N ASN A 17 31.66 -16.89 11.30
CA ASN A 17 32.97 -17.39 11.72
C ASN A 17 34.09 -16.47 11.22
N THR A 18 35.00 -16.09 12.12
CA THR A 18 36.08 -15.13 11.86
C THR A 18 37.47 -15.76 11.74
N GLU A 19 37.62 -17.07 11.98
CA GLU A 19 38.93 -17.73 11.96
C GLU A 19 39.58 -17.68 10.57
N GLY A 20 38.78 -17.71 9.50
CA GLY A 20 39.27 -17.52 8.13
C GLY A 20 39.95 -16.15 7.93
N ILE A 21 39.35 -15.09 8.48
CA ILE A 21 39.89 -13.72 8.42
C ILE A 21 41.21 -13.66 9.20
N ARG A 22 41.24 -14.22 10.41
CA ARG A 22 42.43 -14.26 11.28
C ARG A 22 43.57 -15.09 10.67
N ALA A 23 43.25 -16.20 10.03
CA ALA A 23 44.22 -17.03 9.31
C ALA A 23 44.81 -16.30 8.09
N ALA A 24 43.96 -15.65 7.27
CA ALA A 24 44.41 -14.88 6.13
C ALA A 24 45.32 -13.70 6.54
N ALA A 25 44.95 -12.97 7.59
CA ALA A 25 45.75 -11.86 8.13
C ALA A 25 47.14 -12.31 8.61
N ARG A 26 47.23 -13.49 9.25
CA ARG A 26 48.52 -14.10 9.67
C ARG A 26 49.37 -14.52 8.46
N ALA A 27 48.75 -15.17 7.48
CA ALA A 27 49.44 -15.64 6.27
C ALA A 27 50.03 -14.48 5.46
N LEU A 28 49.25 -13.40 5.27
CA LEU A 28 49.67 -12.21 4.54
C LEU A 28 50.91 -11.57 5.17
N LYS A 29 50.93 -11.40 6.49
CA LYS A 29 52.09 -10.86 7.22
C LYS A 29 53.32 -11.75 7.08
N SER A 30 53.14 -13.07 7.18
CA SER A 30 54.24 -14.01 7.01
C SER A 30 54.87 -13.93 5.63
N ALA A 31 54.06 -13.75 4.58
CA ALA A 31 54.53 -13.61 3.22
C ALA A 31 55.31 -12.30 3.01
N ALA A 32 54.78 -11.17 3.48
CA ALA A 32 55.45 -9.87 3.37
C ALA A 32 56.80 -9.87 4.10
N LYS A 33 56.86 -10.49 5.30
CA LYS A 33 58.11 -10.60 6.06
C LYS A 33 59.16 -11.45 5.32
N SER A 34 58.75 -12.53 4.68
CA SER A 34 59.65 -13.37 3.86
C SER A 34 60.29 -12.58 2.73
N ILE A 35 59.52 -11.71 2.06
CA ILE A 35 60.02 -10.86 0.96
C ILE A 35 61.06 -9.85 1.49
N GLU A 36 60.78 -9.18 2.61
CA GLU A 36 61.71 -8.25 3.25
C GLU A 36 63.04 -8.93 3.63
N ASP A 37 62.95 -10.14 4.20
CA ASP A 37 64.12 -10.92 4.61
C ASP A 37 64.96 -11.36 3.39
N GLU A 38 64.33 -11.82 2.31
CA GLU A 38 65.01 -12.19 1.06
C GLU A 38 65.71 -11.00 0.40
N VAL A 39 65.04 -9.85 0.30
CA VAL A 39 65.61 -8.63 -0.29
C VAL A 39 66.79 -8.12 0.56
N THR A 40 66.68 -8.21 1.89
CA THR A 40 67.76 -7.85 2.81
C THR A 40 68.97 -8.81 2.70
N ALA A 41 68.71 -10.10 2.54
CA ALA A 41 69.75 -11.10 2.30
C ALA A 41 70.46 -10.88 0.95
N ALA A 42 69.69 -10.54 -0.11
CA ALA A 42 70.24 -10.20 -1.42
C ALA A 42 71.15 -8.96 -1.34
N LYS A 43 70.72 -7.89 -0.63
CA LYS A 43 71.54 -6.70 -0.38
C LYS A 43 72.85 -7.03 0.34
N THR A 44 72.78 -7.91 1.35
CA THR A 44 73.96 -8.33 2.13
C THR A 44 74.95 -9.08 1.25
N THR A 45 74.48 -10.05 0.46
CA THR A 45 75.28 -10.79 -0.51
C THR A 45 75.93 -9.85 -1.53
N TRP A 46 75.15 -8.92 -2.10
CA TRP A 46 75.60 -7.94 -3.07
C TRP A 46 76.71 -7.03 -2.52
N ASN A 47 76.53 -6.50 -1.29
CA ASN A 47 77.54 -5.68 -0.63
C ASN A 47 78.83 -6.46 -0.34
N GLY A 48 78.74 -7.76 -0.07
CA GLY A 48 79.90 -8.64 0.12
C GLY A 48 80.75 -8.84 -1.13
N MET A 49 80.20 -8.58 -2.33
CA MET A 49 80.92 -8.67 -3.60
C MET A 49 81.73 -7.41 -3.94
N ARG A 50 81.65 -6.33 -3.14
CA ARG A 50 82.38 -5.06 -3.36
C ARG A 50 83.88 -5.23 -3.70
N PRO A 51 84.65 -6.11 -3.04
CA PRO A 51 86.07 -6.28 -3.36
C PRO A 51 86.36 -6.80 -4.78
N LEU A 52 85.34 -7.29 -5.51
CA LEU A 52 85.47 -7.82 -6.87
C LEU A 52 85.33 -6.75 -7.97
N TYR A 53 84.94 -5.53 -7.62
CA TYR A 53 84.68 -4.44 -8.58
C TYR A 53 85.31 -3.12 -8.08
N GLU A 54 86.47 -2.73 -8.63
CA GLU A 54 87.12 -1.43 -8.34
C GLU A 54 86.82 -0.40 -9.45
N GLY A 55 86.21 0.75 -9.10
CA GLY A 55 85.99 1.85 -10.05
C GLY A 55 84.94 2.89 -9.62
N PRO A 56 84.76 3.99 -10.40
CA PRO A 56 83.86 5.11 -10.07
C PRO A 56 82.38 4.74 -9.86
N SER A 57 81.98 3.55 -10.32
CA SER A 57 80.63 2.99 -10.24
C SER A 57 80.37 2.17 -8.95
N GLU A 58 81.37 1.96 -8.08
CA GLU A 58 81.24 1.18 -6.84
C GLU A 58 80.14 1.73 -5.91
N GLN A 59 80.04 3.05 -5.81
CA GLN A 59 79.05 3.71 -4.94
C GLN A 59 77.63 3.66 -5.54
N ALA A 60 77.51 3.69 -6.86
CA ALA A 60 76.25 3.53 -7.58
C ALA A 60 75.73 2.09 -7.48
N LEU A 61 76.61 1.09 -7.56
CA LEU A 61 76.28 -0.33 -7.38
C LEU A 61 75.93 -0.65 -5.92
N ALA A 62 76.61 -0.03 -4.94
CA ALA A 62 76.28 -0.21 -3.52
C ALA A 62 74.92 0.39 -3.11
N THR A 63 74.43 1.37 -3.88
CA THR A 63 73.15 2.06 -3.61
C THR A 63 71.99 1.54 -4.45
N SER A 64 72.24 0.70 -5.47
CA SER A 64 71.21 0.25 -6.43
C SER A 64 70.09 -0.59 -5.80
N LEU A 65 70.35 -1.29 -4.71
CA LEU A 65 69.36 -2.09 -3.98
C LEU A 65 68.66 -1.32 -2.84
N ALA A 66 69.06 -0.08 -2.55
CA ALA A 66 68.44 0.71 -1.49
C ALA A 66 66.94 0.97 -1.71
N PRO A 67 66.45 1.28 -2.94
CA PRO A 67 65.03 1.41 -3.20
C PRO A 67 64.25 0.10 -2.96
N ALA A 68 64.74 -1.03 -3.47
CA ALA A 68 64.08 -2.33 -3.29
C ALA A 68 63.94 -2.73 -1.81
N VAL A 69 64.95 -2.43 -0.99
CA VAL A 69 64.92 -2.70 0.46
C VAL A 69 63.92 -1.78 1.17
N ARG A 70 63.85 -0.51 0.77
CA ARG A 70 62.86 0.44 1.30
C ARG A 70 61.44 0.00 0.92
N ASP A 71 61.20 -0.32 -0.35
CA ASP A 71 59.89 -0.72 -0.84
C ASP A 71 59.43 -2.06 -0.20
N ALA A 72 60.36 -2.99 0.10
CA ALA A 72 60.07 -4.21 0.83
C ALA A 72 59.74 -3.96 2.32
N GLY A 73 60.38 -2.98 2.95
CA GLY A 73 60.04 -2.53 4.31
C GLY A 73 58.67 -1.85 4.37
N GLU A 74 58.38 -0.97 3.42
CA GLU A 74 57.07 -0.30 3.28
C GLU A 74 55.94 -1.33 3.05
N LEU A 75 56.20 -2.40 2.28
CA LEU A 75 55.27 -3.52 2.10
C LEU A 75 54.99 -4.27 3.41
N GLU A 76 56.01 -4.49 4.23
CA GLU A 76 55.88 -5.17 5.53
C GLU A 76 55.05 -4.35 6.52
N GLU A 77 55.31 -3.04 6.60
CA GLU A 77 54.60 -2.08 7.45
C GLU A 77 53.13 -1.92 7.02
N SER A 78 52.91 -1.81 5.71
CA SER A 78 51.57 -1.76 5.10
C SER A 78 50.79 -3.03 5.44
N THR A 79 51.42 -4.19 5.30
CA THR A 79 50.81 -5.48 5.60
C THR A 79 50.52 -5.64 7.10
N ASP A 80 51.35 -5.06 7.98
CA ASP A 80 51.08 -5.03 9.42
C ASP A 80 49.79 -4.27 9.75
N SER A 81 49.60 -3.14 9.07
CA SER A 81 48.43 -2.28 9.23
C SER A 81 47.15 -2.97 8.74
N ILE A 82 47.22 -3.66 7.59
CA ILE A 82 46.11 -4.49 7.07
C ILE A 82 45.79 -5.62 8.05
N LYS A 83 46.81 -6.31 8.57
CA LYS A 83 46.62 -7.38 9.56
C LYS A 83 45.90 -6.87 10.80
N LYS A 84 46.33 -5.72 11.35
CA LYS A 84 45.68 -5.11 12.52
C LYS A 84 44.22 -4.79 12.24
N ALA A 85 43.94 -4.15 11.10
CA ALA A 85 42.57 -3.83 10.68
C ALA A 85 41.70 -5.10 10.55
N ALA A 86 42.23 -6.14 9.91
CA ALA A 86 41.51 -7.41 9.73
C ALA A 86 41.23 -8.12 11.05
N ILE A 87 42.15 -8.05 12.02
CA ILE A 87 41.94 -8.59 13.37
C ILE A 87 40.87 -7.78 14.10
N THR A 88 40.90 -6.45 14.02
CA THR A 88 39.88 -5.58 14.61
C THR A 88 38.49 -5.84 14.02
N LEU A 89 38.38 -6.03 12.70
CA LEU A 89 37.13 -6.41 12.05
C LEU A 89 36.63 -7.78 12.54
N ALA A 90 37.53 -8.76 12.65
CA ALA A 90 37.20 -10.07 13.18
C ALA A 90 36.70 -10.00 14.64
N ASP A 91 37.35 -9.21 15.49
CA ASP A 91 36.92 -8.99 16.88
C ASP A 91 35.51 -8.35 16.94
N ALA A 92 35.24 -7.38 16.06
CA ALA A 92 33.91 -6.75 15.97
C ALA A 92 32.83 -7.72 15.50
N ILE A 93 33.13 -8.57 14.52
CA ILE A 93 32.19 -9.61 14.04
C ILE A 93 31.88 -10.62 15.16
N ASP A 94 32.88 -11.03 15.96
CA ASP A 94 32.66 -11.95 17.09
C ASP A 94 31.74 -11.33 18.16
N ASP A 95 31.92 -10.04 18.47
CA ASP A 95 31.04 -9.29 19.38
C ASP A 95 29.61 -9.18 18.84
N LEU A 96 29.46 -8.81 17.57
CA LEU A 96 28.17 -8.68 16.90
C LEU A 96 27.40 -10.01 16.86
N ASN A 97 28.06 -11.12 16.54
CA ASN A 97 27.43 -12.45 16.60
C ASN A 97 26.97 -12.81 18.03
N THR A 98 27.73 -12.39 19.04
CA THR A 98 27.36 -12.61 20.46
C THR A 98 26.12 -11.79 20.84
N ARG A 99 26.05 -10.54 20.40
CA ARG A 99 24.93 -9.63 20.63
C ARG A 99 23.67 -10.06 19.86
N GLU A 100 23.81 -10.45 18.61
CA GLU A 100 22.72 -11.01 17.79
C GLU A 100 22.17 -12.29 18.46
N GLY A 101 23.04 -13.18 18.92
CA GLY A 101 22.63 -14.36 19.69
C GLY A 101 21.87 -13.99 20.96
N THR A 102 22.39 -13.04 21.75
CA THR A 102 21.74 -12.56 22.98
C THR A 102 20.37 -11.93 22.69
N PHE A 103 20.25 -11.17 21.60
CA PHE A 103 19.00 -10.55 21.17
C PHE A 103 17.92 -11.61 20.93
N TRP A 104 18.24 -12.64 20.16
CA TRP A 104 17.29 -13.72 19.84
C TRP A 104 17.02 -14.67 21.00
N ASP A 105 18.05 -15.03 21.77
CA ASP A 105 17.94 -16.04 22.82
C ASP A 105 17.36 -15.46 24.12
N SER A 106 17.46 -14.15 24.34
CA SER A 106 17.09 -13.51 25.62
C SER A 106 16.19 -12.30 25.47
N THR A 107 16.55 -11.32 24.63
CA THR A 107 15.79 -10.05 24.53
C THR A 107 14.38 -10.25 23.97
N VAL A 108 14.26 -10.93 22.83
CA VAL A 108 12.96 -11.20 22.21
C VAL A 108 12.06 -12.06 23.13
N PRO A 109 12.51 -13.21 23.68
CA PRO A 109 11.70 -14.01 24.60
C PRO A 109 11.26 -13.26 25.87
N ALA A 110 12.11 -12.38 26.42
CA ALA A 110 11.76 -11.58 27.58
C ALA A 110 10.62 -10.59 27.25
N GLN A 111 10.66 -9.94 26.09
CA GLN A 111 9.59 -9.04 25.66
C GLN A 111 8.31 -9.77 25.30
N GLU A 112 8.37 -10.98 24.75
CA GLU A 112 7.18 -11.80 24.54
C GLU A 112 6.51 -12.21 25.86
N THR A 113 7.31 -12.51 26.88
CA THR A 113 6.79 -12.85 28.22
C THR A 113 6.14 -11.62 28.85
N ASN A 114 6.81 -10.47 28.79
CA ASN A 114 6.27 -9.18 29.23
C ASN A 114 4.95 -8.83 28.52
N TYR A 115 4.89 -9.06 27.21
CA TYR A 115 3.69 -8.82 26.42
C TYR A 115 2.51 -9.70 26.87
N LYS A 116 2.76 -11.00 27.08
CA LYS A 116 1.74 -11.94 27.57
C LYS A 116 1.28 -11.59 28.97
N ASP A 117 2.21 -11.34 29.91
CA ASP A 117 1.88 -11.14 31.31
C ASP A 117 1.09 -9.84 31.56
N ASN A 118 1.34 -8.78 30.79
CA ASN A 118 0.76 -7.46 31.04
C ASN A 118 -0.39 -7.08 30.10
N TYR A 119 -0.54 -7.76 28.95
CA TYR A 119 -1.47 -7.31 27.89
C TYR A 119 -2.43 -8.40 27.38
N THR A 120 -2.43 -9.61 27.95
CA THR A 120 -3.44 -10.64 27.63
C THR A 120 -4.42 -10.84 28.80
N GLY A 121 -5.47 -10.00 28.87
CA GLY A 121 -6.58 -10.10 29.83
C GLY A 121 -7.78 -9.23 29.43
N ALA A 122 -8.98 -9.55 29.94
CA ALA A 122 -10.27 -8.95 29.52
C ALA A 122 -10.38 -7.42 29.69
N ALA A 123 -9.52 -6.79 30.51
CA ALA A 123 -9.51 -5.34 30.72
C ALA A 123 -8.65 -4.55 29.70
N ALA A 124 -8.00 -5.20 28.72
CA ALA A 124 -6.94 -4.61 27.89
C ALA A 124 -7.30 -4.37 26.39
N SER A 125 -8.57 -4.48 25.98
CA SER A 125 -8.96 -4.54 24.56
C SER A 125 -8.70 -3.27 23.72
N ARG A 126 -8.59 -2.08 24.33
CA ARG A 126 -8.31 -0.81 23.61
C ARG A 126 -6.82 -0.46 23.48
N GLN A 127 -5.93 -1.10 24.22
CA GLN A 127 -4.48 -0.80 24.21
C GLN A 127 -3.64 -1.87 23.49
N TYR A 128 -4.27 -2.97 23.09
CA TYR A 128 -3.61 -4.17 22.55
C TYR A 128 -2.78 -3.91 21.27
N PRO A 129 -3.28 -3.18 20.24
CA PRO A 129 -2.50 -2.93 19.02
C PRO A 129 -1.32 -1.99 19.29
N TYR A 130 -1.50 -0.99 20.15
CA TYR A 130 -0.50 0.03 20.44
C TYR A 130 0.68 -0.51 21.27
N ALA A 131 0.40 -1.37 22.26
CA ALA A 131 1.44 -1.99 23.08
C ALA A 131 2.32 -2.94 22.25
N LYS A 132 1.72 -3.77 21.38
CA LYS A 132 2.46 -4.65 20.47
C LYS A 132 3.33 -3.85 19.50
N ALA A 133 2.78 -2.82 18.87
CA ALA A 133 3.50 -1.96 17.93
C ALA A 133 4.67 -1.22 18.61
N THR A 134 4.50 -0.80 19.87
CA THR A 134 5.56 -0.12 20.63
C THR A 134 6.72 -1.07 20.94
N LEU A 135 6.44 -2.26 21.48
CA LEU A 135 7.47 -3.27 21.76
C LEU A 135 8.17 -3.77 20.49
N GLN A 136 7.41 -3.93 19.41
CA GLN A 136 7.93 -4.23 18.08
C GLN A 136 8.93 -3.16 17.62
N ARG A 137 8.62 -1.87 17.81
CA ARG A 137 9.51 -0.75 17.46
C ARG A 137 10.77 -0.73 18.31
N GLU A 138 10.66 -0.97 19.61
CA GLU A 138 11.81 -1.06 20.53
C GLU A 138 12.75 -2.20 20.13
N LEU A 139 12.22 -3.39 19.89
CA LEU A 139 13.01 -4.55 19.44
C LEU A 139 13.67 -4.30 18.08
N GLN A 140 12.98 -3.64 17.14
CA GLN A 140 13.57 -3.27 15.86
C GLN A 140 14.69 -2.24 16.03
N GLY A 141 14.53 -1.25 16.93
CA GLY A 141 15.58 -0.27 17.27
C GLY A 141 16.82 -0.92 17.87
N ASP A 142 16.64 -1.84 18.81
CA ASP A 142 17.73 -2.62 19.41
C ASP A 142 18.48 -3.46 18.37
N PHE A 143 17.76 -4.05 17.43
CA PHE A 143 18.36 -4.82 16.32
C PHE A 143 19.09 -3.90 15.32
N ASN A 144 18.53 -2.74 15.00
CA ASN A 144 19.16 -1.75 14.12
C ASN A 144 20.50 -1.25 14.69
N ALA A 145 20.62 -1.11 16.01
CA ALA A 145 21.90 -0.77 16.64
C ALA A 145 23.01 -1.82 16.39
N ILE A 146 22.64 -3.11 16.26
CA ILE A 146 23.59 -4.17 15.88
C ILE A 146 23.99 -4.02 14.40
N VAL A 147 23.04 -3.66 13.54
CA VAL A 147 23.29 -3.39 12.11
C VAL A 147 24.22 -2.19 11.92
N ASP A 148 24.00 -1.10 12.66
CA ASP A 148 24.83 0.11 12.58
C ASP A 148 26.28 -0.17 12.98
N ASP A 149 26.48 -0.93 14.05
CA ASP A 149 27.81 -1.34 14.51
C ASP A 149 28.53 -2.25 13.49
N TRP A 150 27.78 -3.12 12.80
CA TRP A 150 28.32 -3.91 11.68
C TRP A 150 28.84 -3.02 10.56
N VAL A 151 28.05 -2.02 10.15
CA VAL A 151 28.44 -1.06 9.12
C VAL A 151 29.67 -0.25 9.56
N ALA A 152 29.70 0.23 10.79
CA ALA A 152 30.83 0.98 11.35
C ALA A 152 32.12 0.16 11.37
N ALA A 153 32.04 -1.13 11.70
CA ALA A 153 33.19 -2.04 11.69
C ALA A 153 33.78 -2.22 10.27
N GLN A 154 32.91 -2.37 9.25
CA GLN A 154 33.34 -2.43 7.85
C GLN A 154 34.00 -1.12 7.40
N GLU A 155 33.44 0.03 7.80
CA GLU A 155 33.97 1.35 7.46
C GLU A 155 35.36 1.59 8.08
N ALA A 156 35.54 1.23 9.35
CA ALA A 156 36.82 1.34 10.04
C ALA A 156 37.92 0.49 9.36
N PHE A 157 37.56 -0.73 8.94
CA PHE A 157 38.46 -1.59 8.17
C PHE A 157 38.84 -0.96 6.82
N ASN A 158 37.85 -0.54 6.04
CA ASN A 158 38.06 0.04 4.71
C ASN A 158 38.85 1.34 4.75
N THR A 159 38.61 2.18 5.76
CA THR A 159 39.35 3.43 5.98
C THR A 159 40.83 3.15 6.26
N THR A 160 41.10 2.16 7.12
CA THR A 160 42.48 1.77 7.44
C THR A 160 43.20 1.22 6.22
N VAL A 161 42.54 0.35 5.43
CA VAL A 161 43.12 -0.21 4.20
C VAL A 161 43.31 0.86 3.13
N GLY A 162 42.37 1.78 2.97
CA GLY A 162 42.43 2.87 2.00
C GLY A 162 43.47 3.95 2.32
N GLY A 163 43.83 4.12 3.60
CA GLY A 163 44.85 5.07 4.06
C GLY A 163 46.29 4.62 3.87
N ILE A 164 46.52 3.37 3.46
CA ILE A 164 47.86 2.83 3.18
C ILE A 164 48.30 3.36 1.81
N GLU A 165 49.22 4.33 1.78
CA GLU A 165 49.75 4.91 0.54
C GLU A 165 50.31 3.81 -0.38
N ARG A 166 49.89 3.84 -1.65
CA ARG A 166 50.30 2.88 -2.68
C ARG A 166 51.82 2.82 -2.77
N ILE A 167 52.38 1.63 -2.58
CA ILE A 167 53.74 1.28 -3.01
C ILE A 167 53.91 1.77 -4.46
N SER A 168 54.83 2.72 -4.63
CA SER A 168 55.41 3.24 -5.86
C SER A 168 54.74 2.77 -7.18
N THR A 169 54.02 3.72 -7.80
CA THR A 169 53.39 3.85 -9.14
C THR A 169 53.85 3.02 -10.37
N ASN A 170 54.76 2.05 -10.29
CA ASN A 170 55.24 1.28 -11.44
C ASN A 170 54.60 -0.11 -11.64
N THR A 171 53.67 -0.53 -10.77
CA THR A 171 53.03 -1.87 -10.84
C THR A 171 51.63 -1.86 -11.48
N ARG A 172 51.24 -0.76 -12.14
CA ARG A 172 49.86 -0.52 -12.61
C ARG A 172 49.44 -1.30 -13.87
N ALA A 173 50.12 -2.39 -14.24
CA ALA A 173 49.86 -3.07 -15.51
C ALA A 173 49.34 -4.52 -15.44
N HIS A 174 49.26 -5.18 -14.29
CA HIS A 174 48.94 -6.63 -14.27
C HIS A 174 47.95 -7.14 -13.23
N PHE A 175 47.32 -6.28 -12.43
CA PHE A 175 46.23 -6.70 -11.56
C PHE A 175 45.05 -5.76 -11.71
N ASP A 176 44.08 -6.22 -12.49
CA ASP A 176 42.72 -5.71 -12.50
C ASP A 176 42.07 -6.06 -11.15
N TYR A 177 41.97 -5.06 -10.28
CA TYR A 177 41.09 -5.04 -9.11
C TYR A 177 40.21 -3.79 -9.23
N GLY A 178 39.40 -3.73 -10.28
CA GLY A 178 38.31 -2.79 -10.40
C GLY A 178 37.05 -3.34 -9.75
N THR A 179 36.77 -2.98 -8.49
CA THR A 179 35.40 -2.87 -7.92
C THR A 179 35.37 -2.17 -6.55
N ASN A 180 36.49 -1.90 -5.89
CA ASN A 180 36.49 -1.28 -4.55
C ASN A 180 36.92 0.20 -4.58
N SER A 181 36.26 1.03 -5.41
CA SER A 181 36.47 2.48 -5.36
C SER A 181 35.76 3.02 -4.11
N THR A 182 36.49 3.78 -3.27
CA THR A 182 35.91 4.53 -2.14
C THR A 182 34.69 5.35 -2.56
N ARG A 183 34.64 5.80 -3.83
CA ARG A 183 33.50 6.55 -4.36
C ARG A 183 32.25 5.71 -4.55
N VAL A 184 32.36 4.50 -5.09
CA VAL A 184 31.21 3.58 -5.24
C VAL A 184 30.65 3.23 -3.86
N ASN A 185 31.53 2.91 -2.90
CA ASN A 185 31.12 2.62 -1.52
C ASN A 185 30.46 3.83 -0.83
N THR A 186 30.92 5.04 -1.13
CA THR A 186 30.31 6.28 -0.60
C THR A 186 28.92 6.49 -1.20
N ALA A 187 28.75 6.28 -2.51
CA ALA A 187 27.46 6.40 -3.17
C ALA A 187 26.46 5.38 -2.62
N ALA A 188 26.88 4.13 -2.41
CA ALA A 188 26.05 3.10 -1.79
C ALA A 188 25.65 3.42 -0.35
N ARG A 189 26.56 4.04 0.43
CA ARG A 189 26.24 4.54 1.79
C ARG A 189 25.17 5.64 1.71
N LEU A 190 25.35 6.62 0.83
CA LEU A 190 24.39 7.71 0.67
C LEU A 190 23.03 7.23 0.17
N TYR A 191 23.00 6.25 -0.74
CA TYR A 191 21.77 5.58 -1.16
C TYR A 191 21.04 4.96 0.05
N ARG A 192 21.73 4.18 0.88
CA ARG A 192 21.11 3.58 2.08
C ARG A 192 20.59 4.60 3.08
N ILE A 193 21.29 5.72 3.25
CA ILE A 193 20.82 6.83 4.11
C ILE A 193 19.55 7.45 3.50
N ALA A 194 19.56 7.76 2.20
CA ALA A 194 18.41 8.33 1.50
C ALA A 194 17.18 7.38 1.48
N MET A 195 17.41 6.07 1.53
CA MET A 195 16.35 5.05 1.64
C MET A 195 15.90 4.77 3.08
N GLY A 196 16.58 5.35 4.09
CA GLY A 196 16.31 5.08 5.49
C GLY A 196 14.97 5.64 5.97
N GLU A 197 14.37 4.98 6.96
CA GLU A 197 13.17 5.49 7.64
C GLU A 197 13.53 6.83 8.32
N GLY A 198 12.85 7.91 7.93
CA GLY A 198 13.14 9.27 8.40
C GLY A 198 14.24 10.03 7.65
N ALA A 199 14.64 9.57 6.45
CA ALA A 199 15.56 10.32 5.58
C ALA A 199 15.04 11.74 5.30
N THR A 200 15.90 12.74 5.48
CA THR A 200 15.55 14.14 5.22
C THR A 200 15.74 14.50 3.74
N ALA A 201 15.22 15.66 3.33
CA ALA A 201 15.52 16.19 2.01
C ALA A 201 17.04 16.37 1.78
N GLU A 202 17.82 16.74 2.81
CA GLU A 202 19.27 16.87 2.69
C GLU A 202 19.99 15.54 2.47
N ASP A 203 19.47 14.44 3.04
CA ASP A 203 20.03 13.10 2.82
C ASP A 203 19.86 12.66 1.36
N VAL A 204 18.67 12.89 0.80
CA VAL A 204 18.39 12.64 -0.61
C VAL A 204 19.26 13.57 -1.47
N GLU A 205 19.36 14.86 -1.15
CA GLU A 205 20.24 15.81 -1.84
C GLU A 205 21.70 15.35 -1.87
N ALA A 206 22.22 14.90 -0.73
CA ALA A 206 23.59 14.41 -0.62
C ALA A 206 23.85 13.24 -1.58
N TYR A 207 22.88 12.34 -1.74
CA TYR A 207 22.98 11.23 -2.68
C TYR A 207 23.01 11.71 -4.14
N TYR A 208 22.05 12.54 -4.56
CA TYR A 208 22.00 13.09 -5.93
C TYR A 208 23.26 13.89 -6.27
N ALA A 209 23.70 14.77 -5.37
CA ALA A 209 24.92 15.56 -5.53
C ALA A 209 26.18 14.69 -5.64
N TYR A 210 26.19 13.52 -4.99
CA TYR A 210 27.31 12.58 -5.08
C TYR A 210 27.30 11.77 -6.38
N LEU A 211 26.13 11.36 -6.88
CA LEU A 211 26.00 10.71 -8.19
C LEU A 211 26.59 11.55 -9.31
N GLY A 212 26.43 12.88 -9.26
CA GLY A 212 27.03 13.80 -10.24
C GLY A 212 28.56 13.80 -10.27
N LYS A 213 29.22 13.24 -9.25
CA LYS A 213 30.69 13.12 -9.15
C LYS A 213 31.23 11.78 -9.70
N LEU A 214 30.35 10.82 -9.95
CA LEU A 214 30.74 9.49 -10.44
C LEU A 214 30.98 9.51 -11.95
N SER A 215 32.00 8.79 -12.41
CA SER A 215 32.15 8.47 -13.83
C SER A 215 31.11 7.43 -14.28
N PRO A 216 30.81 7.32 -15.59
CA PRO A 216 29.93 6.29 -16.13
C PRO A 216 30.28 4.86 -15.66
N GLN A 217 31.58 4.53 -15.59
CA GLN A 217 32.05 3.23 -15.11
C GLN A 217 31.81 3.02 -13.60
N GLU A 218 31.87 4.10 -12.80
CA GLU A 218 31.55 4.03 -11.38
C GLU A 218 30.04 3.91 -11.13
N ILE A 219 29.20 4.52 -11.98
CA ILE A 219 27.74 4.34 -11.97
C ILE A 219 27.38 2.88 -12.30
N GLU A 220 27.99 2.31 -13.35
CA GLU A 220 27.82 0.90 -13.70
C GLU A 220 28.28 -0.04 -12.57
N ALA A 221 29.43 0.27 -11.95
CA ALA A 221 29.92 -0.48 -10.80
C ALA A 221 28.95 -0.42 -9.61
N LEU A 222 28.41 0.77 -9.28
CA LEU A 222 27.39 0.93 -8.25
C LEU A 222 26.17 0.06 -8.52
N ALA A 223 25.60 0.14 -9.73
CA ALA A 223 24.44 -0.67 -10.12
C ALA A 223 24.72 -2.18 -10.11
N SER A 224 25.97 -2.59 -10.36
CA SER A 224 26.37 -4.00 -10.37
C SER A 224 26.57 -4.56 -8.95
N THR A 225 27.09 -3.75 -8.02
CA THR A 225 27.31 -4.17 -6.62
C THR A 225 26.12 -3.92 -5.72
N HIS A 226 25.19 -3.06 -6.13
CA HIS A 226 23.95 -2.69 -5.42
C HIS A 226 22.75 -2.76 -6.36
N PRO A 227 22.33 -3.97 -6.77
CA PRO A 227 21.24 -4.16 -7.74
C PRO A 227 19.90 -3.57 -7.28
N GLU A 228 19.69 -3.42 -5.96
CA GLU A 228 18.51 -2.77 -5.37
C GLU A 228 18.33 -1.31 -5.85
N ALA A 229 19.43 -0.57 -6.09
CA ALA A 229 19.37 0.81 -6.54
C ALA A 229 18.88 0.97 -8.00
N ARG A 230 18.74 -0.15 -8.72
CA ARG A 230 18.26 -0.17 -10.11
C ARG A 230 16.72 -0.13 -10.18
N THR A 231 16.05 -0.72 -9.20
CA THR A 231 14.60 -0.93 -9.19
C THR A 231 13.89 -0.14 -8.10
N THR A 232 14.61 0.33 -7.08
CA THR A 232 14.04 1.12 -5.99
C THR A 232 14.54 2.56 -6.06
N PRO A 233 13.66 3.55 -6.37
CA PRO A 233 14.03 4.95 -6.31
C PRO A 233 14.15 5.42 -4.84
N PRO A 234 14.99 6.44 -4.55
CA PRO A 234 14.90 7.17 -3.28
C PRO A 234 13.47 7.64 -3.03
N PRO A 235 12.97 7.57 -1.77
CA PRO A 235 11.67 8.11 -1.44
C PRO A 235 11.65 9.61 -1.74
N VAL A 236 10.50 10.09 -2.22
CA VAL A 236 10.28 11.52 -2.33
C VAL A 236 9.97 12.02 -0.93
N SER A 237 10.97 12.61 -0.26
CA SER A 237 10.80 13.13 1.11
C SER A 237 9.76 14.25 1.07
N ALA A 238 8.60 13.99 1.68
CA ALA A 238 7.57 14.99 1.92
C ALA A 238 7.74 15.47 3.36
N GLU A 239 8.30 16.66 3.59
CA GLU A 239 8.26 17.29 4.91
C GLU A 239 7.04 18.23 5.01
N PRO A 240 6.05 17.96 5.88
CA PRO A 240 5.05 18.97 6.21
C PRO A 240 5.68 20.07 7.10
N PRO A 241 5.40 21.37 6.89
CA PRO A 241 4.47 21.96 5.93
C PRO A 241 5.23 22.64 4.78
N ALA A 242 5.81 21.85 3.87
CA ALA A 242 6.16 22.31 2.53
C ALA A 242 6.30 21.07 1.64
N GLY A 243 5.39 20.86 0.70
CA GLY A 243 5.45 19.81 -0.33
C GLY A 243 6.66 19.88 -1.28
N ASP A 244 7.83 20.25 -0.79
CA ASP A 244 9.12 20.22 -1.46
C ASP A 244 9.58 18.76 -1.54
N GLY A 245 8.86 17.94 -2.30
CA GLY A 245 9.36 16.63 -2.70
C GLY A 245 10.76 16.81 -3.30
N TYR A 246 11.78 16.23 -2.67
CA TYR A 246 13.16 16.37 -3.13
C TYR A 246 13.59 15.17 -4.00
N PRO A 247 14.23 15.39 -5.18
CA PRO A 247 14.50 16.70 -5.78
C PRO A 247 13.23 17.38 -6.27
N SER A 248 13.12 18.69 -6.08
CA SER A 248 12.08 19.49 -6.72
C SER A 248 12.30 19.54 -8.23
N GLY A 249 11.32 20.00 -9.00
CA GLY A 249 11.48 20.09 -10.46
C GLY A 249 12.65 20.99 -10.86
N ARG A 250 12.87 22.11 -10.15
CA ARG A 250 14.01 22.99 -10.43
C ARG A 250 15.35 22.38 -10.02
N HIS A 251 15.42 21.78 -8.82
CA HIS A 251 16.67 21.21 -8.32
C HIS A 251 17.10 20.00 -9.15
N GLY A 252 16.16 19.11 -9.49
CA GLY A 252 16.48 17.97 -10.33
C GLY A 252 16.79 18.36 -11.78
N ALA A 253 16.19 19.42 -12.33
CA ALA A 253 16.56 19.93 -13.65
C ALA A 253 18.00 20.47 -13.63
N ALA A 254 18.37 21.27 -12.62
CA ALA A 254 19.73 21.78 -12.46
C ALA A 254 20.76 20.65 -12.26
N TRP A 255 20.40 19.62 -11.50
CA TRP A 255 21.23 18.43 -11.33
C TRP A 255 21.42 17.70 -12.66
N TRP A 256 20.32 17.37 -13.36
CA TRP A 256 20.34 16.62 -14.60
C TRP A 256 21.12 17.34 -15.70
N ASP A 257 20.85 18.64 -15.90
CA ASP A 257 21.51 19.46 -16.90
C ASP A 257 22.99 19.72 -16.56
N GLY A 258 23.38 19.55 -15.29
CA GLY A 258 24.77 19.62 -14.83
C GLY A 258 25.61 18.37 -15.13
N LEU A 259 24.98 17.26 -15.52
CA LEU A 259 25.66 16.01 -15.89
C LEU A 259 26.16 16.02 -17.33
N SER A 260 27.23 15.27 -17.59
CA SER A 260 27.62 14.96 -18.98
C SER A 260 26.62 14.02 -19.65
N THR A 261 26.53 14.05 -20.98
CA THR A 261 25.67 13.15 -21.75
C THR A 261 25.98 11.68 -21.48
N GLU A 262 27.26 11.33 -21.25
CA GLU A 262 27.67 9.98 -20.87
C GLU A 262 27.17 9.58 -19.47
N GLN A 263 27.16 10.51 -18.51
CA GLN A 263 26.60 10.27 -17.18
C GLN A 263 25.08 10.13 -17.22
N GLN A 264 24.38 11.01 -17.94
CA GLN A 264 22.92 10.89 -18.14
C GLN A 264 22.56 9.53 -18.74
N THR A 265 23.25 9.14 -19.82
CA THR A 265 23.07 7.82 -20.45
C THR A 265 23.34 6.66 -19.48
N ALA A 266 24.42 6.74 -18.71
CA ALA A 266 24.77 5.73 -17.72
C ALA A 266 23.72 5.62 -16.61
N LEU A 267 23.23 6.74 -16.08
CA LEU A 267 22.18 6.76 -15.05
C LEU A 267 20.87 6.20 -15.59
N THR A 268 20.43 6.62 -16.79
CA THR A 268 19.20 6.11 -17.42
C THR A 268 19.25 4.59 -17.61
N ALA A 269 20.41 4.03 -17.96
CA ALA A 269 20.55 2.59 -18.20
C ALA A 269 20.82 1.77 -16.93
N MET A 270 21.61 2.30 -16.00
CA MET A 270 22.14 1.55 -14.86
C MET A 270 21.37 1.81 -13.56
N LEU A 271 20.83 3.02 -13.36
CA LEU A 271 19.97 3.38 -12.22
C LEU A 271 18.60 3.90 -12.73
N PRO A 272 17.87 3.09 -13.52
CA PRO A 272 16.68 3.55 -14.21
C PRO A 272 15.55 4.00 -13.27
N ALA A 273 15.34 3.32 -12.14
CA ALA A 273 14.31 3.73 -11.17
C ALA A 273 14.57 5.14 -10.62
N LEU A 274 15.83 5.53 -10.39
CA LEU A 274 16.17 6.89 -9.95
C LEU A 274 15.79 7.91 -11.02
N VAL A 275 16.28 7.75 -12.25
CA VAL A 275 16.01 8.70 -13.35
C VAL A 275 14.52 8.80 -13.65
N GLY A 276 13.83 7.66 -13.67
CA GLY A 276 12.41 7.55 -13.99
C GLY A 276 11.48 8.26 -13.02
N ASN A 277 11.94 8.54 -11.79
CA ASN A 277 11.13 9.12 -10.71
C ASN A 277 11.70 10.45 -10.18
N THR A 278 12.70 11.04 -10.84
CA THR A 278 13.29 12.32 -10.44
C THR A 278 12.57 13.50 -11.08
N ASN A 279 11.94 14.37 -10.29
CA ASN A 279 11.42 15.64 -10.82
C ASN A 279 12.54 16.50 -11.44
N GLY A 280 12.27 17.20 -12.53
CA GLY A 280 13.26 17.98 -13.29
C GLY A 280 13.97 17.25 -14.42
N VAL A 281 14.00 15.91 -14.40
CA VAL A 281 14.45 15.12 -15.55
C VAL A 281 13.38 15.19 -16.65
N PRO A 282 13.73 15.37 -17.94
CA PRO A 282 12.79 15.32 -19.06
C PRO A 282 11.95 14.04 -19.06
N TYR A 283 10.65 14.16 -19.34
CA TYR A 283 9.72 13.02 -19.33
C TYR A 283 10.09 11.95 -20.37
N SER A 284 10.69 12.34 -21.48
CA SER A 284 11.27 11.42 -22.46
C SER A 284 12.46 10.60 -21.91
N ASP A 285 13.27 11.16 -21.03
CA ASP A 285 14.33 10.44 -20.31
C ASP A 285 13.74 9.55 -19.22
N ARG A 286 12.73 10.05 -18.48
CA ARG A 286 11.99 9.26 -17.48
C ARG A 286 11.29 8.06 -18.09
N HIS A 287 10.64 8.23 -19.24
CA HIS A 287 9.99 7.15 -19.98
C HIS A 287 10.97 6.02 -20.31
N ARG A 288 12.13 6.33 -20.89
CA ARG A 288 13.15 5.32 -21.20
C ARG A 288 13.65 4.61 -19.95
N ALA A 289 13.84 5.35 -18.86
CA ALA A 289 14.26 4.80 -17.59
C ALA A 289 13.17 3.89 -16.98
N ASN A 290 11.93 4.36 -16.86
CA ASN A 290 10.82 3.58 -16.31
C ASN A 290 10.49 2.34 -17.14
N VAL A 291 10.57 2.39 -18.48
CA VAL A 291 10.45 1.18 -19.32
C VAL A 291 11.60 0.21 -19.05
N THR A 292 12.81 0.71 -18.80
CA THR A 292 13.93 -0.15 -18.39
C THR A 292 13.66 -0.80 -17.04
N THR A 293 13.16 -0.05 -16.06
CA THR A 293 12.74 -0.59 -14.75
C THR A 293 11.65 -1.65 -14.92
N LEU A 294 10.60 -1.37 -15.69
CA LEU A 294 9.51 -2.31 -15.97
C LEU A 294 10.04 -3.62 -16.56
N ASN A 295 10.94 -3.56 -17.53
CA ASN A 295 11.55 -4.75 -18.12
C ASN A 295 12.44 -5.55 -17.16
N LEU A 296 13.04 -4.89 -16.15
CA LEU A 296 13.81 -5.57 -15.11
C LEU A 296 12.90 -6.36 -14.16
N VAL A 297 11.73 -5.82 -13.81
CA VAL A 297 10.85 -6.39 -12.77
C VAL A 297 9.77 -7.33 -13.32
N ARG A 298 9.34 -7.17 -14.58
CA ARG A 298 8.20 -7.90 -15.19
C ARG A 298 8.32 -9.43 -15.18
N ASN A 299 9.53 -9.98 -15.03
CA ASN A 299 9.78 -11.42 -14.95
C ASN A 299 10.60 -11.82 -13.72
N ASP A 300 10.73 -10.93 -12.74
CA ASP A 300 11.51 -11.21 -11.54
C ASP A 300 10.66 -12.01 -10.53
N PRO A 301 11.06 -13.25 -10.18
CA PRO A 301 10.32 -14.09 -9.24
C PRO A 301 10.30 -13.56 -7.79
N ALA A 302 10.98 -12.45 -7.51
CA ALA A 302 10.90 -11.76 -6.22
C ALA A 302 9.55 -11.04 -6.01
N TYR A 303 8.78 -10.78 -7.07
CA TYR A 303 7.48 -10.11 -6.99
C TYR A 303 6.31 -11.09 -6.90
N THR A 304 5.23 -10.66 -6.26
CA THR A 304 3.98 -11.42 -6.14
C THR A 304 3.23 -11.49 -7.46
N ASP A 305 2.35 -12.49 -7.63
CA ASP A 305 1.52 -12.62 -8.85
C ASP A 305 0.71 -11.35 -9.14
N LYS A 306 0.13 -10.72 -8.10
CA LYS A 306 -0.61 -9.45 -8.23
C LYS A 306 0.27 -8.29 -8.73
N GLN A 307 1.52 -8.20 -8.27
CA GLN A 307 2.46 -7.19 -8.74
C GLN A 307 2.86 -7.46 -10.19
N LEU A 308 3.10 -8.72 -10.54
CA LEU A 308 3.41 -9.12 -11.92
C LEU A 308 2.25 -8.82 -12.87
N GLU A 309 0.99 -9.11 -12.48
CA GLU A 309 -0.21 -8.75 -13.23
C GLU A 309 -0.32 -7.24 -13.47
N ALA A 310 -0.03 -6.42 -12.45
CA ALA A 310 0.02 -4.97 -12.61
C ALA A 310 1.15 -4.51 -13.55
N PHE A 311 2.33 -5.15 -13.52
CA PHE A 311 3.40 -4.85 -14.48
C PHE A 311 3.01 -5.20 -15.92
N GLU A 312 2.28 -6.29 -16.12
CA GLU A 312 1.71 -6.67 -17.41
C GLU A 312 0.69 -5.62 -17.89
N SER A 313 -0.25 -5.21 -17.03
CA SER A 313 -1.25 -4.17 -17.36
C SER A 313 -0.59 -2.83 -17.70
N ILE A 314 0.45 -2.40 -16.97
CA ILE A 314 1.25 -1.20 -17.32
C ILE A 314 1.90 -1.36 -18.70
N ALA A 315 2.48 -2.53 -18.98
CA ALA A 315 3.12 -2.78 -20.27
C ALA A 315 2.11 -2.77 -21.42
N ASP A 316 0.95 -3.37 -21.24
CA ASP A 316 -0.13 -3.39 -22.22
C ASP A 316 -0.72 -1.99 -22.45
N ALA A 317 -0.82 -1.18 -21.39
CA ALA A 317 -1.24 0.21 -21.47
C ALA A 317 -0.26 1.09 -22.30
N LEU A 318 1.02 0.71 -22.39
CA LEU A 318 2.01 1.39 -23.24
C LEU A 318 1.94 0.95 -24.71
N VAL A 319 1.42 -0.24 -25.00
CA VAL A 319 1.24 -0.72 -26.36
C VAL A 319 -0.06 -0.13 -26.90
N GLU A 320 0.05 0.61 -28.01
CA GLU A 320 -1.08 1.24 -28.69
C GLU A 320 -2.21 0.24 -28.97
N SER A 321 -3.27 0.30 -28.16
CA SER A 321 -4.51 -0.43 -28.39
C SER A 321 -5.24 0.29 -29.53
N SER A 322 -4.96 -0.15 -30.76
CA SER A 322 -5.48 0.35 -32.04
C SER A 322 -7.02 0.34 -32.21
N GLY A 323 -7.80 0.14 -31.13
CA GLY A 323 -9.26 0.01 -31.15
C GLY A 323 -10.07 1.21 -30.63
N GLY A 324 -9.42 2.23 -30.05
CA GLY A 324 -10.13 3.30 -29.33
C GLY A 324 -10.18 4.68 -30.00
N SER A 325 -9.20 5.10 -30.81
CA SER A 325 -9.15 6.49 -31.29
C SER A 325 -10.29 6.84 -32.26
N LEU A 326 -11.01 7.95 -32.02
CA LEU A 326 -12.08 8.45 -32.91
C LEU A 326 -11.57 8.78 -34.32
N ASP A 327 -10.31 9.20 -34.42
CA ASP A 327 -9.81 9.95 -35.58
C ASP A 327 -8.48 9.43 -36.14
N GLY A 328 -7.95 8.33 -35.58
CA GLY A 328 -6.60 7.84 -35.88
C GLY A 328 -5.48 8.66 -35.23
N ASN A 329 -5.81 9.52 -34.26
CA ASN A 329 -4.87 10.23 -33.41
C ASN A 329 -4.76 9.49 -32.07
N SER A 330 -3.89 8.48 -32.00
CA SER A 330 -3.71 7.64 -30.82
C SER A 330 -2.82 8.25 -29.75
N GLY A 331 -2.03 9.27 -30.10
CA GLY A 331 -1.05 9.90 -29.21
C GLY A 331 0.07 8.93 -28.78
N GLU A 332 1.32 9.39 -28.78
CA GLU A 332 2.42 8.60 -28.22
C GLU A 332 2.27 8.48 -26.70
N ARG A 333 2.51 7.30 -26.13
CA ARG A 333 2.34 7.03 -24.69
C ARG A 333 3.67 7.01 -23.96
N PHE A 334 3.73 7.69 -22.82
CA PHE A 334 4.94 7.83 -22.02
C PHE A 334 4.72 7.39 -20.58
N LEU A 335 5.54 6.46 -20.10
CA LEU A 335 5.59 6.04 -18.68
C LEU A 335 6.35 7.08 -17.85
N ASN A 336 5.63 8.05 -17.32
CA ASN A 336 6.20 9.25 -16.69
C ASN A 336 6.76 9.00 -15.28
N HIS A 337 6.18 8.04 -14.58
CA HIS A 337 6.54 7.62 -13.23
C HIS A 337 6.26 6.13 -13.08
N PHE A 338 7.14 5.40 -12.38
CA PHE A 338 6.92 3.99 -12.08
C PHE A 338 7.68 3.58 -10.81
N ILE A 339 6.92 3.16 -9.80
CA ILE A 339 7.43 2.58 -8.55
C ILE A 339 6.96 1.12 -8.52
N PRO A 340 7.88 0.13 -8.61
CA PRO A 340 7.50 -1.28 -8.61
C PRO A 340 6.80 -1.72 -7.32
N VAL A 341 7.17 -1.14 -6.18
CA VAL A 341 6.58 -1.44 -4.86
C VAL A 341 6.53 -0.15 -4.05
N ASP A 342 5.33 0.35 -3.80
CA ASP A 342 5.12 1.40 -2.81
C ASP A 342 5.42 0.86 -1.41
N PRO A 343 6.30 1.49 -0.61
CA PRO A 343 6.70 0.95 0.69
C PRO A 343 5.58 0.87 1.74
N VAL A 344 4.42 1.45 1.47
CA VAL A 344 3.28 1.46 2.41
C VAL A 344 2.17 0.51 1.96
N SER A 345 1.72 0.59 0.71
CA SER A 345 0.66 -0.28 0.18
C SER A 345 1.17 -1.61 -0.38
N GLU A 346 2.48 -1.72 -0.61
CA GLU A 346 3.15 -2.82 -1.32
C GLU A 346 2.68 -3.00 -2.78
N ARG A 347 1.83 -2.10 -3.30
CA ARG A 347 1.32 -2.13 -4.67
C ARG A 347 2.20 -1.31 -5.62
N PRO A 348 2.29 -1.68 -6.90
CA PRO A 348 2.94 -0.84 -7.89
C PRO A 348 2.19 0.48 -8.10
N LEU A 349 2.91 1.55 -8.40
CA LEU A 349 2.37 2.86 -8.76
C LEU A 349 2.92 3.28 -10.12
N ALA A 350 2.10 3.93 -10.95
CA ALA A 350 2.49 4.36 -12.27
C ALA A 350 1.70 5.58 -12.75
N SER A 351 2.31 6.41 -13.58
CA SER A 351 1.57 7.37 -14.39
C SER A 351 1.97 7.25 -15.85
N ILE A 352 0.98 7.22 -16.73
CA ILE A 352 1.15 7.17 -18.18
C ILE A 352 0.46 8.38 -18.77
N SER A 353 1.16 9.14 -19.61
CA SER A 353 0.55 10.17 -20.44
C SER A 353 0.32 9.68 -21.85
N ILE A 354 -0.74 10.17 -22.46
CA ILE A 354 -0.95 10.18 -23.91
C ILE A 354 -0.56 11.58 -24.37
N GLY A 355 0.40 11.69 -25.28
CA GLY A 355 1.09 12.93 -25.61
C GLY A 355 2.36 13.16 -24.78
N ASN A 356 3.26 13.97 -25.33
CA ASN A 356 4.58 14.23 -24.75
C ASN A 356 4.54 15.44 -23.78
N LEU A 357 4.73 15.17 -22.48
CA LEU A 357 4.79 16.19 -21.44
C LEU A 357 5.96 17.18 -21.59
N ASP A 358 7.04 16.81 -22.30
CA ASP A 358 8.16 17.71 -22.59
C ASP A 358 7.84 18.76 -23.66
N THR A 359 6.72 18.66 -24.37
CA THR A 359 6.38 19.58 -25.46
C THR A 359 4.95 20.05 -25.48
N ALA A 360 4.03 19.41 -24.75
CA ALA A 360 2.62 19.79 -24.73
C ALA A 360 2.43 21.23 -24.23
N ASP A 361 1.51 21.95 -24.86
CA ASP A 361 1.10 23.31 -24.46
C ASP A 361 -0.07 23.28 -23.44
N ASP A 362 -0.84 22.18 -23.44
CA ASP A 362 -1.90 21.88 -22.48
C ASP A 362 -1.72 20.46 -21.92
N VAL A 363 -1.72 20.34 -20.60
CA VAL A 363 -1.58 19.08 -19.87
C VAL A 363 -2.78 18.91 -18.95
N THR A 364 -3.51 17.81 -19.10
CA THR A 364 -4.59 17.42 -18.18
C THR A 364 -4.18 16.23 -17.35
N VAL A 365 -4.24 16.34 -16.02
CA VAL A 365 -3.95 15.25 -15.08
C VAL A 365 -5.27 14.65 -14.59
N SER A 366 -5.52 13.38 -14.93
CA SER A 366 -6.73 12.65 -14.54
C SER A 366 -6.48 11.84 -13.27
N VAL A 367 -7.26 12.13 -12.22
CA VAL A 367 -7.23 11.47 -10.91
C VAL A 367 -8.49 10.63 -10.76
N SER A 368 -8.34 9.31 -10.89
CA SER A 368 -9.45 8.36 -10.79
C SER A 368 -9.82 8.05 -9.32
N GLY A 369 -11.01 7.49 -9.12
CA GLY A 369 -11.57 7.20 -7.79
C GLY A 369 -11.29 5.79 -7.26
N MET A 370 -12.16 5.34 -6.35
CA MET A 370 -12.08 4.02 -5.69
C MET A 370 -11.99 2.86 -6.71
N GLY A 371 -11.15 1.87 -6.41
CA GLY A 371 -10.89 0.72 -7.28
C GLY A 371 -9.96 0.99 -8.45
N SER A 372 -9.43 2.21 -8.57
CA SER A 372 -8.42 2.53 -9.58
C SER A 372 -7.04 2.06 -9.11
N GLY A 373 -6.25 1.52 -10.02
CA GLY A 373 -4.91 1.03 -9.69
C GLY A 373 -4.17 0.51 -10.91
N THR A 374 -2.88 0.24 -10.75
CA THR A 374 -2.02 -0.24 -11.84
C THR A 374 -2.35 -1.66 -12.32
N HIS A 375 -3.16 -2.41 -11.57
CA HIS A 375 -3.68 -3.72 -12.00
C HIS A 375 -4.67 -3.61 -13.19
N ASN A 376 -5.19 -2.41 -13.44
CA ASN A 376 -6.11 -2.03 -14.53
C ASN A 376 -5.56 -0.76 -15.25
N MET A 377 -4.24 -0.67 -15.42
CA MET A 377 -3.62 0.52 -16.01
C MET A 377 -4.09 0.77 -17.46
N ASP A 378 -4.40 -0.28 -18.21
CA ASP A 378 -4.93 -0.20 -19.58
C ASP A 378 -6.31 0.46 -19.62
N GLY A 379 -7.20 0.15 -18.67
CA GLY A 379 -8.49 0.83 -18.53
C GLY A 379 -8.35 2.27 -18.07
N GLU A 380 -7.44 2.57 -17.13
CA GLU A 380 -7.16 3.95 -16.70
C GLU A 380 -6.61 4.82 -17.85
N VAL A 381 -5.69 4.28 -18.65
CA VAL A 381 -5.20 4.96 -19.87
C VAL A 381 -6.31 5.06 -20.93
N GLY A 382 -7.20 4.06 -21.04
CA GLY A 382 -8.38 4.12 -21.91
C GLY A 382 -9.33 5.27 -21.57
N LYS A 383 -9.57 5.55 -20.29
CA LYS A 383 -10.36 6.70 -19.84
C LYS A 383 -9.67 8.02 -20.18
N ALA A 384 -8.35 8.12 -19.93
CA ALA A 384 -7.55 9.27 -20.34
C ALA A 384 -7.54 9.49 -21.85
N GLN A 385 -7.59 8.41 -22.65
CA GLN A 385 -7.68 8.48 -24.12
C GLN A 385 -8.97 9.16 -24.57
N THR A 386 -10.09 8.92 -23.88
CA THR A 386 -11.35 9.56 -24.26
C THR A 386 -11.32 11.08 -24.05
N LEU A 387 -10.61 11.56 -23.01
CA LEU A 387 -10.33 12.98 -22.86
C LEU A 387 -9.35 13.48 -23.95
N TYR A 388 -8.24 12.77 -24.15
CA TYR A 388 -7.22 13.11 -25.16
C TYR A 388 -7.82 13.29 -26.56
N ASP A 389 -8.68 12.36 -26.98
CA ASP A 389 -9.33 12.38 -28.30
C ASP A 389 -10.22 13.63 -28.52
N LYS A 390 -10.63 14.31 -27.45
CA LYS A 390 -11.47 15.53 -27.50
C LYS A 390 -10.67 16.83 -27.37
N MET A 391 -9.41 16.74 -26.97
CA MET A 391 -8.54 17.91 -26.81
C MET A 391 -8.00 18.38 -28.16
N GLN A 392 -7.82 19.69 -28.28
CA GLN A 392 -7.32 20.33 -29.50
C GLN A 392 -5.87 20.78 -29.32
N GLY A 393 -5.20 21.06 -30.45
CA GLY A 393 -3.82 21.54 -30.42
C GLY A 393 -2.81 20.50 -29.95
N ASN A 394 -1.70 20.96 -29.38
CA ASN A 394 -0.62 20.12 -28.88
C ASN A 394 -0.80 19.92 -27.36
N HIS A 395 -1.29 18.75 -26.98
CA HIS A 395 -1.76 18.46 -25.64
C HIS A 395 -1.26 17.10 -25.13
N ALA A 396 -1.37 16.89 -23.83
CA ALA A 396 -1.17 15.60 -23.18
C ALA A 396 -2.18 15.35 -22.07
N VAL A 397 -2.61 14.10 -21.91
CA VAL A 397 -3.49 13.67 -20.80
C VAL A 397 -2.79 12.58 -20.01
N VAL A 398 -2.67 12.76 -18.69
CA VAL A 398 -2.02 11.85 -17.76
C VAL A 398 -3.07 11.00 -17.06
N ALA A 399 -3.00 9.67 -17.21
CA ALA A 399 -3.62 8.72 -16.29
C ALA A 399 -2.70 8.57 -15.07
N TRP A 400 -3.09 9.15 -13.94
CA TRP A 400 -2.24 9.24 -12.76
C TRP A 400 -2.67 8.27 -11.66
N ILE A 401 -1.81 7.28 -11.37
CA ILE A 401 -1.94 6.35 -10.23
C ILE A 401 -0.69 6.52 -9.35
N GLY A 402 -0.66 7.61 -8.59
CA GLY A 402 0.45 7.93 -7.67
C GLY A 402 0.21 7.54 -6.21
N TYR A 403 -0.90 6.85 -5.91
CA TYR A 403 -1.21 6.31 -4.59
C TYR A 403 -2.13 5.09 -4.73
N ASP A 404 -2.23 4.30 -3.65
CA ASP A 404 -3.20 3.21 -3.56
C ASP A 404 -4.58 3.76 -3.18
N SER A 405 -5.50 3.74 -4.15
CA SER A 405 -6.89 4.14 -3.90
C SER A 405 -7.62 3.06 -3.09
N PRO A 406 -8.67 3.41 -2.33
CA PRO A 406 -9.49 2.43 -1.61
C PRO A 406 -9.98 1.31 -2.54
N ASP A 407 -10.02 0.07 -2.03
CA ASP A 407 -10.55 -1.08 -2.79
C ASP A 407 -12.08 -0.99 -2.91
N GLN A 408 -12.65 -1.50 -4.01
CA GLN A 408 -14.11 -1.61 -4.16
C GLN A 408 -14.66 -2.64 -3.16
N PRO A 409 -15.74 -2.35 -2.40
CA PRO A 409 -16.32 -3.27 -1.42
C PRO A 409 -16.68 -4.67 -1.98
N LEU A 410 -16.96 -4.76 -3.29
CA LEU A 410 -17.35 -6.00 -3.98
C LEU A 410 -16.19 -6.94 -4.32
N GLU A 411 -14.94 -6.45 -4.43
CA GLU A 411 -13.77 -7.33 -4.64
C GLU A 411 -13.31 -8.01 -3.33
N LEU A 412 -13.58 -7.38 -2.18
CA LEU A 412 -13.37 -7.97 -0.85
C LEU A 412 -14.32 -9.15 -0.56
N ALA A 413 -15.48 -9.22 -1.23
CA ALA A 413 -16.48 -10.27 -1.02
C ALA A 413 -16.12 -11.63 -1.67
N LYS A 414 -15.09 -11.68 -2.54
CA LYS A 414 -14.62 -12.94 -3.14
C LYS A 414 -13.73 -13.75 -2.20
N ASP A 415 -13.13 -13.09 -1.20
CA ASP A 415 -12.35 -13.74 -0.16
C ASP A 415 -13.27 -14.05 1.03
N LYS A 416 -13.75 -15.30 1.12
CA LYS A 416 -14.76 -15.75 2.11
C LYS A 416 -14.37 -15.58 3.60
N ASN A 417 -13.19 -15.02 3.87
CA ASN A 417 -12.63 -14.78 5.21
C ASN A 417 -12.44 -13.30 5.56
N LEU A 418 -12.84 -12.36 4.69
CA LEU A 418 -12.76 -10.93 4.98
C LEU A 418 -14.16 -10.31 4.92
N LEU A 419 -14.58 -9.73 6.05
CA LEU A 419 -15.75 -8.85 6.08
C LEU A 419 -15.56 -7.75 5.01
N PRO A 420 -16.55 -7.46 4.15
CA PRO A 420 -16.48 -6.31 3.26
C PRO A 420 -16.22 -5.07 4.12
N ARG A 421 -15.27 -4.23 3.70
CA ARG A 421 -14.84 -3.04 4.43
C ARG A 421 -15.45 -1.77 3.79
N PRO A 422 -16.73 -1.43 4.03
CA PRO A 422 -17.33 -0.20 3.52
C PRO A 422 -16.78 1.09 4.15
N TRP A 423 -15.80 1.01 5.07
CA TRP A 423 -15.25 2.15 5.81
C TRP A 423 -14.11 2.88 5.09
N GLU A 424 -13.45 2.28 4.09
CA GLU A 424 -12.30 2.89 3.42
C GLU A 424 -12.69 4.12 2.57
N VAL A 425 -13.94 4.18 2.09
CA VAL A 425 -14.50 5.34 1.36
C VAL A 425 -14.81 6.51 2.30
N VAL A 426 -15.10 6.22 3.57
CA VAL A 426 -15.42 7.23 4.60
C VAL A 426 -14.13 7.83 5.20
N GLY A 427 -13.01 7.10 5.17
CA GLY A 427 -11.72 7.58 5.67
C GLY A 427 -11.02 8.57 4.72
N ASN A 428 -10.32 9.55 5.28
CA ASN A 428 -9.51 10.52 4.54
C ASN A 428 -8.05 10.09 4.33
N GLU A 429 -7.56 9.06 5.03
CA GLU A 429 -6.13 8.72 5.08
C GLU A 429 -5.53 8.46 3.69
N HIS A 430 -6.24 7.74 2.82
CA HIS A 430 -5.84 7.52 1.44
C HIS A 430 -5.84 8.81 0.62
N ALA A 431 -6.86 9.66 0.78
CA ALA A 431 -6.95 10.96 0.10
C ALA A 431 -5.88 11.95 0.57
N GLU A 432 -5.51 11.95 1.85
CA GLU A 432 -4.45 12.81 2.39
C GLU A 432 -3.08 12.42 1.86
N ARG A 433 -2.79 11.13 1.85
CA ARG A 433 -1.54 10.58 1.29
C ARG A 433 -1.47 10.79 -0.21
N GLY A 434 -2.53 10.46 -0.94
CA GLY A 434 -2.64 10.65 -2.37
C GLY A 434 -2.57 12.13 -2.77
N GLY A 435 -3.23 13.01 -2.01
CA GLY A 435 -3.19 14.46 -2.23
C GLY A 435 -1.78 15.02 -2.10
N THR A 436 -1.03 14.59 -1.09
CA THR A 436 0.39 14.97 -0.94
C THR A 436 1.22 14.55 -2.16
N GLN A 437 1.05 13.31 -2.64
CA GLN A 437 1.77 12.83 -3.83
C GLN A 437 1.35 13.56 -5.11
N LEU A 438 0.06 13.91 -5.24
CA LEU A 438 -0.45 14.69 -6.35
C LEU A 438 0.14 16.10 -6.36
N ALA A 439 0.21 16.76 -5.20
CA ALA A 439 0.82 18.10 -5.08
C ALA A 439 2.28 18.08 -5.53
N ILE A 440 3.06 17.08 -5.10
CA ILE A 440 4.45 16.89 -5.52
C ILE A 440 4.55 16.64 -7.03
N PHE A 441 3.63 15.86 -7.61
CA PHE A 441 3.59 15.60 -9.05
C PHE A 441 3.29 16.88 -9.85
N LEU A 442 2.28 17.66 -9.45
CA LEU A 442 1.87 18.89 -10.13
C LEU A 442 2.95 19.98 -10.03
N ASP A 443 3.49 20.21 -8.84
CA ASP A 443 4.61 21.15 -8.64
C ASP A 443 5.85 20.68 -9.40
N GLY A 444 6.13 19.37 -9.39
CA GLY A 444 7.23 18.75 -10.13
C GLY A 444 7.09 18.97 -11.64
N LEU A 445 5.90 18.80 -12.20
CA LEU A 445 5.59 19.09 -13.60
C LEU A 445 5.81 20.57 -13.90
N HIS A 446 5.19 21.47 -13.13
CA HIS A 446 5.30 22.91 -13.31
C HIS A 446 6.78 23.35 -13.32
N GLU A 447 7.54 22.94 -12.32
CA GLU A 447 8.93 23.36 -12.15
C GLU A 447 9.89 22.73 -13.17
N THR A 448 9.64 21.49 -13.58
CA THR A 448 10.41 20.84 -14.67
C THR A 448 10.28 21.64 -15.96
N ARG A 449 9.05 22.10 -16.25
CA ARG A 449 8.73 22.89 -17.45
C ARG A 449 9.21 24.33 -17.34
N ASP A 450 9.06 24.96 -16.18
CA ASP A 450 9.54 26.34 -15.96
C ASP A 450 11.06 26.44 -16.03
N ALA A 451 11.79 25.44 -15.54
CA ALA A 451 13.26 25.37 -15.69
C ALA A 451 13.71 25.40 -17.16
N ARG A 452 12.82 25.03 -18.10
CA ARG A 452 13.05 25.05 -19.55
C ARG A 452 12.37 26.24 -20.24
N GLY A 453 11.66 27.10 -19.50
CA GLY A 453 11.04 28.33 -19.97
C GLY A 453 9.73 28.13 -20.74
N ASP A 454 9.03 27.02 -20.51
CA ASP A 454 7.86 26.61 -21.30
C ASP A 454 6.80 25.90 -20.44
N VAL A 455 6.20 26.65 -19.51
CA VAL A 455 5.16 26.14 -18.60
C VAL A 455 3.84 25.94 -19.37
N PRO A 456 3.27 24.72 -19.40
CA PRO A 456 2.00 24.46 -20.07
C PRO A 456 0.81 24.95 -19.24
N THR A 457 -0.33 25.10 -19.91
CA THR A 457 -1.63 25.10 -19.23
C THR A 457 -1.77 23.75 -18.51
N THR A 458 -2.03 23.75 -17.21
CA THR A 458 -2.12 22.52 -16.41
C THR A 458 -3.51 22.39 -15.80
N ASN A 459 -4.28 21.39 -16.23
CA ASN A 459 -5.63 21.13 -15.76
C ASN A 459 -5.65 19.84 -14.91
N VAL A 460 -6.58 19.76 -13.95
CA VAL A 460 -6.84 18.56 -13.15
C VAL A 460 -8.29 18.13 -13.33
N THR A 461 -8.52 16.86 -13.66
CA THR A 461 -9.87 16.27 -13.68
C THR A 461 -9.91 15.16 -12.65
N ALA A 462 -10.94 15.12 -11.80
CA ALA A 462 -11.03 14.13 -10.73
C ALA A 462 -12.42 13.51 -10.64
N HIS A 463 -12.47 12.19 -10.43
CA HIS A 463 -13.70 11.40 -10.36
C HIS A 463 -13.92 10.79 -8.98
N SER A 464 -15.16 10.78 -8.48
CA SER A 464 -15.53 10.03 -7.27
C SER A 464 -14.61 10.32 -6.09
N TYR A 465 -14.00 9.32 -5.44
CA TYR A 465 -13.03 9.51 -4.35
C TYR A 465 -11.78 10.31 -4.79
N GLY A 466 -11.45 10.29 -6.07
CA GLY A 466 -10.36 11.08 -6.65
C GLY A 466 -10.59 12.58 -6.47
N THR A 467 -11.84 13.08 -6.37
CA THR A 467 -12.10 14.50 -6.10
C THR A 467 -11.65 14.91 -4.71
N THR A 468 -11.82 14.04 -3.71
CA THR A 468 -11.34 14.29 -2.35
C THR A 468 -9.81 14.30 -2.33
N THR A 469 -9.19 13.37 -3.06
CA THR A 469 -7.73 13.28 -3.18
C THR A 469 -7.13 14.51 -3.86
N ALA A 470 -7.73 14.93 -4.98
CA ALA A 470 -7.32 16.11 -5.72
C ALA A 470 -7.56 17.40 -4.94
N ALA A 471 -8.66 17.50 -4.18
CA ALA A 471 -8.90 18.62 -3.27
C ALA A 471 -7.79 18.77 -2.23
N VAL A 472 -7.37 17.68 -1.58
CA VAL A 472 -6.23 17.72 -0.64
C VAL A 472 -4.93 18.15 -1.34
N GLY A 473 -4.65 17.62 -2.53
CA GLY A 473 -3.45 18.01 -3.27
C GLY A 473 -3.44 19.48 -3.67
N LEU A 474 -4.57 20.01 -4.15
CA LEU A 474 -4.68 21.38 -4.63
C LEU A 474 -4.69 22.43 -3.53
N THR A 475 -4.88 22.07 -2.25
CA THR A 475 -4.61 22.99 -1.13
C THR A 475 -3.13 23.00 -0.73
N GLN A 476 -2.35 22.01 -1.18
CA GLN A 476 -0.93 21.83 -0.82
C GLN A 476 0.05 22.21 -1.92
N THR A 477 -0.38 22.33 -3.19
CA THR A 477 0.48 22.78 -4.29
C THR A 477 1.06 24.17 -4.04
N ARG A 478 2.24 24.46 -4.58
CA ARG A 478 2.84 25.80 -4.51
C ARG A 478 2.56 26.62 -5.76
N HIS A 479 2.25 25.95 -6.87
CA HIS A 479 1.89 26.58 -8.13
C HIS A 479 0.42 26.33 -8.45
N ASP A 480 -0.28 27.38 -8.88
CA ASP A 480 -1.68 27.26 -9.27
C ASP A 480 -1.82 26.42 -10.54
N VAL A 481 -2.76 25.47 -10.52
CA VAL A 481 -3.23 24.83 -11.75
C VAL A 481 -4.19 25.77 -12.48
N ASP A 482 -4.36 25.61 -13.78
CA ASP A 482 -5.23 26.46 -14.60
C ASP A 482 -6.71 26.16 -14.35
N ARG A 483 -7.09 24.89 -14.21
CA ARG A 483 -8.49 24.46 -14.03
C ARG A 483 -8.57 23.20 -13.20
N TYR A 484 -9.62 23.11 -12.38
CA TYR A 484 -9.96 21.90 -11.65
C TYR A 484 -11.40 21.49 -11.95
N VAL A 485 -11.60 20.26 -12.43
CA VAL A 485 -12.92 19.74 -12.81
C VAL A 485 -13.23 18.49 -11.99
N MET A 486 -14.30 18.56 -11.20
CA MET A 486 -14.81 17.46 -10.38
C MET A 486 -16.05 16.86 -11.01
N TYR A 487 -16.15 15.54 -11.06
CA TYR A 487 -17.34 14.88 -11.59
C TYR A 487 -17.68 13.60 -10.82
N GLY A 488 -18.97 13.39 -10.56
CA GLY A 488 -19.45 12.28 -9.73
C GLY A 488 -18.78 12.25 -8.35
N SER A 489 -18.60 13.41 -7.71
CA SER A 489 -17.76 13.58 -6.52
C SER A 489 -18.29 12.82 -5.30
N ALA A 490 -17.38 12.23 -4.52
CA ALA A 490 -17.69 11.68 -3.18
C ALA A 490 -17.78 12.76 -2.08
N GLY A 491 -17.70 14.05 -2.45
CA GLY A 491 -17.69 15.19 -1.55
C GLY A 491 -16.29 15.62 -1.11
N ILE A 492 -16.20 16.87 -0.63
CA ILE A 492 -14.98 17.48 -0.10
C ILE A 492 -15.07 17.57 1.42
N ASP A 493 -14.02 17.19 2.13
CA ASP A 493 -13.99 17.35 3.58
C ASP A 493 -13.87 18.85 3.93
N PRO A 494 -14.80 19.42 4.74
CA PRO A 494 -14.75 20.83 5.13
C PRO A 494 -13.49 21.22 5.90
N ALA A 495 -12.76 20.28 6.50
CA ALA A 495 -11.47 20.53 7.12
C ALA A 495 -10.32 20.68 6.10
N VAL A 496 -10.53 20.20 4.87
CA VAL A 496 -9.58 20.36 3.76
C VAL A 496 -9.89 21.64 2.99
N ALA A 497 -11.14 21.84 2.59
CA ALA A 497 -11.63 23.03 1.91
C ALA A 497 -13.13 23.18 2.13
N ASP A 498 -13.57 24.38 2.50
CA ASP A 498 -14.99 24.70 2.65
C ASP A 498 -15.55 25.50 1.46
N HIS A 499 -14.68 26.05 0.61
CA HIS A 499 -15.05 26.78 -0.58
C HIS A 499 -14.07 26.54 -1.75
N ALA A 500 -14.55 26.66 -2.99
CA ALA A 500 -13.75 26.49 -4.20
C ALA A 500 -12.52 27.41 -4.29
N SER A 501 -12.52 28.53 -3.56
CA SER A 501 -11.39 29.48 -3.49
C SER A 501 -10.24 29.01 -2.60
N ASP A 502 -10.42 27.93 -1.84
CA ASP A 502 -9.36 27.38 -0.98
C ASP A 502 -8.33 26.59 -1.79
N PHE A 503 -8.67 26.19 -3.02
CA PHE A 503 -7.76 25.50 -3.91
C PHE A 503 -6.81 26.47 -4.61
N ASN A 504 -5.56 26.04 -4.79
CA ASN A 504 -4.56 26.74 -5.60
C ASN A 504 -4.86 26.51 -7.10
N VAL A 505 -5.89 27.21 -7.57
CA VAL A 505 -6.38 27.21 -8.95
C VAL A 505 -6.43 28.66 -9.42
N LYS A 506 -6.01 28.91 -10.66
CA LYS A 506 -6.05 30.26 -11.23
C LYS A 506 -7.47 30.80 -11.26
N ALA A 507 -7.59 32.09 -11.03
CA ALA A 507 -8.85 32.80 -11.21
C ALA A 507 -9.16 32.99 -12.70
N ASP A 508 -10.44 32.92 -13.04
CA ASP A 508 -10.96 33.29 -14.34
C ASP A 508 -10.86 34.81 -14.58
N LYS A 509 -11.33 35.26 -15.75
CA LYS A 509 -11.35 36.69 -16.12
C LYS A 509 -12.20 37.56 -15.18
N ASN A 510 -13.10 36.97 -14.40
CA ASN A 510 -13.98 37.66 -13.46
C ASN A 510 -13.42 37.65 -12.02
N GLY A 511 -12.32 36.95 -11.78
CA GLY A 511 -11.68 36.84 -10.47
C GLY A 511 -12.19 35.66 -9.62
N ASN A 512 -12.99 34.76 -10.18
CA ASN A 512 -13.49 33.57 -9.51
C ASN A 512 -12.54 32.38 -9.75
N PRO A 513 -12.36 31.46 -8.80
CA PRO A 513 -11.51 30.28 -9.03
C PRO A 513 -12.05 29.45 -10.19
N ALA A 514 -11.20 29.01 -11.11
CA ALA A 514 -11.57 28.18 -12.26
C ALA A 514 -11.80 26.71 -11.86
N VAL A 515 -12.76 26.51 -10.95
CA VAL A 515 -13.16 25.23 -10.37
C VAL A 515 -14.55 24.89 -10.88
N TYR A 516 -14.72 23.69 -11.43
CA TYR A 516 -15.94 23.25 -12.10
C TYR A 516 -16.41 21.93 -11.50
N ALA A 517 -17.72 21.73 -11.43
CA ALA A 517 -18.29 20.53 -10.85
C ALA A 517 -19.51 20.04 -11.63
N THR A 518 -19.72 18.72 -11.67
CA THR A 518 -20.94 18.12 -12.20
C THR A 518 -21.26 16.81 -11.48
N ILE A 519 -22.54 16.49 -11.39
CA ILE A 519 -23.06 15.22 -10.87
C ILE A 519 -24.30 14.89 -11.67
N ALA A 520 -24.37 13.68 -12.20
CA ALA A 520 -25.54 13.21 -12.92
C ALA A 520 -26.65 12.90 -11.90
N TYR A 521 -27.87 13.31 -12.22
CA TYR A 521 -29.04 13.11 -11.36
C TYR A 521 -29.30 11.63 -11.06
N ASP A 522 -29.03 10.75 -12.03
CA ASP A 522 -29.20 9.30 -11.90
C ASP A 522 -27.94 8.57 -11.36
N ASP A 523 -26.92 9.30 -10.86
CA ASP A 523 -25.74 8.69 -10.22
C ASP A 523 -26.08 8.15 -8.81
N PRO A 524 -26.07 6.81 -8.61
CA PRO A 524 -26.51 6.23 -7.35
C PRO A 524 -25.43 6.23 -6.26
N TRP A 525 -24.18 6.57 -6.58
CA TRP A 525 -23.02 6.35 -5.70
C TRP A 525 -22.39 7.65 -5.18
N ALA A 526 -22.28 8.69 -6.01
CA ALA A 526 -21.71 9.97 -5.57
C ALA A 526 -22.43 10.55 -4.32
N PRO A 527 -23.77 10.58 -4.25
CA PRO A 527 -24.54 10.95 -3.04
C PRO A 527 -24.20 10.15 -1.78
N ARG A 528 -23.99 8.83 -1.96
CA ARG A 528 -23.72 7.90 -0.85
C ARG A 528 -22.33 8.09 -0.25
N GLY A 529 -21.40 8.68 -0.99
CA GLY A 529 -20.10 9.11 -0.45
C GLY A 529 -20.19 10.38 0.38
N GLN A 530 -21.11 11.29 0.05
CA GLN A 530 -21.23 12.63 0.66
C GLN A 530 -21.97 12.62 2.01
N ILE A 531 -23.14 11.97 2.06
CA ILE A 531 -24.06 12.05 3.21
C ILE A 531 -23.54 11.38 4.49
N PRO A 532 -23.02 10.13 4.48
CA PRO A 532 -22.53 9.50 5.70
C PRO A 532 -21.16 10.01 6.15
N SER A 533 -20.41 10.69 5.27
CA SER A 533 -19.08 11.24 5.59
C SER A 533 -19.14 12.68 6.13
N GLY A 534 -20.25 13.39 5.95
CA GLY A 534 -20.37 14.81 6.31
C GLY A 534 -19.60 15.75 5.38
N ARG A 535 -19.23 15.28 4.19
CA ARG A 535 -18.50 16.05 3.18
C ARG A 535 -19.44 16.97 2.39
N ILE A 536 -18.92 18.11 1.96
CA ILE A 536 -19.64 19.12 1.19
C ILE A 536 -19.72 18.68 -0.28
N SER A 537 -20.90 18.81 -0.88
CA SER A 537 -21.11 18.61 -2.32
C SER A 537 -20.45 19.74 -3.11
N PRO A 538 -19.53 19.46 -4.04
CA PRO A 538 -18.91 20.52 -4.84
C PRO A 538 -19.85 21.13 -5.88
N THR A 539 -21.04 20.57 -6.07
CA THR A 539 -22.07 21.12 -6.96
C THR A 539 -23.13 21.96 -6.22
N ALA A 540 -23.04 22.06 -4.89
CA ALA A 540 -23.89 22.95 -4.11
C ALA A 540 -23.49 24.42 -4.32
N GLU A 541 -24.48 25.32 -4.35
CA GLU A 541 -24.26 26.76 -4.59
C GLU A 541 -23.23 27.36 -3.60
N GLU A 542 -23.33 26.96 -2.34
CA GLU A 542 -22.49 27.44 -1.23
C GLU A 542 -21.02 27.05 -1.32
N PHE A 543 -20.67 26.01 -2.08
CA PHE A 543 -19.28 25.62 -2.31
C PHE A 543 -18.58 26.55 -3.32
N GLY A 544 -19.34 27.21 -4.21
CA GLY A 544 -18.82 28.24 -5.10
C GLY A 544 -18.05 27.76 -6.33
N ALA A 545 -18.19 26.48 -6.73
CA ALA A 545 -17.72 26.00 -8.02
C ALA A 545 -18.68 26.34 -9.16
N TYR A 546 -18.17 26.38 -10.39
CA TYR A 546 -19.01 26.48 -11.59
C TYR A 546 -19.67 25.13 -11.88
N THR A 547 -20.95 25.01 -11.50
CA THR A 547 -21.73 23.80 -11.73
C THR A 547 -22.26 23.74 -13.16
N PHE A 548 -22.08 22.62 -13.85
CA PHE A 548 -22.60 22.40 -15.21
C PHE A 548 -23.38 21.08 -15.32
N SER A 549 -24.28 20.99 -16.30
CA SER A 549 -25.13 19.81 -16.46
C SER A 549 -24.38 18.60 -17.06
N SER A 550 -24.72 17.43 -16.55
CA SER A 550 -24.41 16.12 -17.14
C SER A 550 -25.69 15.31 -17.45
N ASP A 551 -26.86 15.96 -17.46
CA ASP A 551 -28.18 15.32 -17.52
C ASP A 551 -28.85 15.44 -18.90
N GLY A 552 -28.08 15.82 -19.92
CA GLY A 552 -28.58 16.04 -21.29
C GLY A 552 -29.35 17.36 -21.44
N GLU A 553 -29.11 18.33 -20.55
CA GLU A 553 -29.81 19.63 -20.52
C GLU A 553 -28.85 20.81 -20.78
N GLY A 554 -29.36 21.95 -21.24
CA GLY A 554 -28.53 23.12 -21.55
C GLY A 554 -28.02 23.16 -23.01
N ASN A 555 -26.96 23.91 -23.26
CA ASN A 555 -26.48 24.23 -24.60
C ASN A 555 -25.45 23.24 -25.18
N ILE A 556 -24.70 22.52 -24.34
CA ILE A 556 -23.75 21.48 -24.79
C ILE A 556 -24.51 20.19 -25.09
N PRO A 557 -24.45 19.64 -26.32
CA PRO A 557 -25.16 18.41 -26.65
C PRO A 557 -24.50 17.17 -26.04
N GLY A 558 -25.31 16.16 -25.74
CA GLY A 558 -24.85 14.83 -25.33
C GLY A 558 -25.92 14.08 -24.55
N GLU A 559 -25.72 12.79 -24.37
CA GLU A 559 -26.62 11.95 -23.58
C GLU A 559 -26.40 12.17 -22.08
N ALA A 560 -27.47 12.01 -21.31
CA ALA A 560 -27.45 12.13 -19.85
C ALA A 560 -26.61 11.01 -19.23
N GLY A 561 -25.85 11.33 -18.17
CA GLY A 561 -25.19 10.33 -17.34
C GLY A 561 -26.23 9.49 -16.61
N THR A 562 -26.08 8.17 -16.66
CA THR A 562 -27.03 7.21 -16.05
C THR A 562 -26.35 6.28 -15.05
N GLY A 563 -25.09 6.53 -14.75
CA GLY A 563 -24.23 5.68 -13.93
C GLY A 563 -23.13 6.50 -13.25
N HIS A 564 -22.41 5.85 -12.34
CA HIS A 564 -21.35 6.51 -11.58
C HIS A 564 -19.99 6.43 -12.26
N GLY A 565 -19.78 5.42 -13.10
CA GLY A 565 -18.48 5.15 -13.70
C GLY A 565 -17.99 6.29 -14.58
N GLN A 566 -16.66 6.39 -14.71
CA GLN A 566 -16.07 7.21 -15.78
C GLN A 566 -16.49 6.66 -17.15
N THR A 567 -16.61 5.34 -17.29
CA THR A 567 -17.12 4.64 -18.47
C THR A 567 -17.95 3.44 -17.99
N GLU A 568 -19.06 3.11 -18.65
CA GLU A 568 -19.96 2.02 -18.22
C GLU A 568 -19.78 0.72 -19.05
N GLY A 569 -18.85 0.73 -20.00
CA GLY A 569 -18.51 -0.43 -20.82
C GLY A 569 -19.51 -0.69 -21.96
N SER A 570 -19.07 -1.42 -22.99
CA SER A 570 -19.77 -1.56 -24.28
C SER A 570 -21.05 -2.44 -24.26
N SER A 571 -21.60 -2.76 -23.10
CA SER A 571 -22.66 -3.78 -22.95
C SER A 571 -24.09 -3.24 -22.93
N SER A 572 -24.31 -1.92 -22.91
CA SER A 572 -25.64 -1.36 -23.18
C SER A 572 -25.57 -0.05 -23.96
N ASP A 573 -26.38 0.07 -25.02
CA ASP A 573 -26.53 1.31 -25.81
C ASP A 573 -27.26 2.44 -25.05
N THR A 574 -27.50 2.24 -23.74
CA THR A 574 -28.38 3.06 -22.91
C THR A 574 -27.77 3.49 -21.59
N GLN A 575 -26.54 3.09 -21.27
CA GLN A 575 -25.84 3.54 -20.06
C GLN A 575 -24.64 4.41 -20.41
N TYR A 576 -24.61 5.63 -19.88
CA TYR A 576 -23.55 6.60 -20.10
C TYR A 576 -22.85 6.95 -18.80
N GLY A 577 -21.55 6.64 -18.72
CA GLY A 577 -20.64 7.17 -17.71
C GLY A 577 -20.18 8.59 -18.05
N TYR A 578 -19.51 9.25 -17.11
CA TYR A 578 -19.14 10.68 -17.25
C TYR A 578 -18.15 10.98 -18.39
N LEU A 579 -17.28 10.03 -18.71
CA LEU A 579 -16.34 10.08 -19.84
C LEU A 579 -16.79 9.17 -20.99
N GLU A 580 -18.02 8.66 -20.97
CA GLU A 580 -18.52 7.80 -22.04
C GLU A 580 -18.66 8.60 -23.34
N ARG A 581 -18.42 7.95 -24.47
CA ARG A 581 -18.47 8.62 -25.77
C ARG A 581 -19.90 9.04 -26.07
N GLY A 582 -20.09 10.32 -26.35
CA GLY A 582 -21.41 10.90 -26.60
C GLY A 582 -22.13 11.41 -25.35
N SER A 583 -21.57 11.20 -24.15
CA SER A 583 -22.08 11.83 -22.93
C SER A 583 -21.94 13.35 -22.99
N GLN A 584 -22.91 14.05 -22.39
CA GLN A 584 -22.84 15.50 -22.25
C GLN A 584 -21.66 15.94 -21.39
N SER A 585 -21.42 15.25 -20.27
CA SER A 585 -20.33 15.53 -19.33
C SER A 585 -18.97 15.56 -20.03
N LEU A 586 -18.66 14.57 -20.89
CA LEU A 586 -17.41 14.55 -21.65
C LEU A 586 -17.29 15.78 -22.55
N ASN A 587 -18.35 16.14 -23.28
CA ASN A 587 -18.32 17.29 -24.18
C ASN A 587 -18.16 18.61 -23.41
N SER A 588 -18.87 18.78 -22.29
CA SER A 588 -18.75 19.95 -21.43
C SER A 588 -17.34 20.08 -20.85
N MET A 589 -16.80 18.98 -20.29
CA MET A 589 -15.42 18.97 -19.77
C MET A 589 -14.40 19.30 -20.86
N SER A 590 -14.60 18.80 -22.07
CA SER A 590 -13.70 19.08 -23.19
C SER A 590 -13.66 20.57 -23.56
N GLU A 591 -14.79 21.28 -23.51
CA GLU A 591 -14.80 22.74 -23.74
C GLU A 591 -14.07 23.49 -22.61
N ILE A 592 -14.25 23.07 -21.35
CA ILE A 592 -13.52 23.64 -20.21
C ILE A 592 -12.01 23.46 -20.41
N LEU A 593 -11.58 22.24 -20.69
CA LEU A 593 -10.17 21.88 -20.82
C LEU A 593 -9.52 22.55 -22.04
N ASN A 594 -10.23 22.68 -23.17
CA ASN A 594 -9.78 23.43 -24.34
C ASN A 594 -9.75 24.96 -24.13
N GLY A 595 -10.15 25.45 -22.95
CA GLY A 595 -10.12 26.86 -22.60
C GLY A 595 -11.30 27.68 -23.12
N ASN A 596 -12.43 27.02 -23.39
CA ASN A 596 -13.70 27.64 -23.79
C ASN A 596 -14.81 27.51 -22.72
N PRO A 597 -14.56 27.78 -21.42
CA PRO A 597 -15.60 27.62 -20.40
C PRO A 597 -16.83 28.51 -20.65
N ASP A 598 -16.65 29.65 -21.32
CA ASP A 598 -17.74 30.58 -21.69
C ASP A 598 -18.78 29.98 -22.66
N GLU A 599 -18.48 28.86 -23.30
CA GLU A 599 -19.42 28.15 -24.19
C GLU A 599 -20.39 27.25 -23.42
N ILE A 600 -20.32 27.20 -22.09
CA ILE A 600 -21.13 26.29 -21.25
C ILE A 600 -22.16 27.08 -20.45
N ASP A 601 -23.38 26.57 -20.43
CA ASP A 601 -24.40 27.04 -19.49
C ASP A 601 -24.13 26.49 -18.09
N TYR A 602 -23.99 27.40 -17.12
CA TYR A 602 -23.83 27.04 -15.71
C TYR A 602 -25.15 27.03 -14.95
N LEU A 603 -25.24 26.13 -13.98
CA LEU A 603 -26.34 26.00 -13.03
C LEU A 603 -25.97 26.71 -11.71
N GLU A 604 -26.96 27.19 -10.96
CA GLU A 604 -26.72 27.71 -9.59
C GLU A 604 -26.26 26.57 -8.67
N GLU A 605 -26.89 25.40 -8.78
CA GLU A 605 -26.51 24.15 -8.14
C GLU A 605 -26.96 22.97 -9.02
N SER A 606 -26.52 21.73 -8.71
CA SER A 606 -26.95 20.56 -9.49
C SER A 606 -28.44 20.26 -9.29
N ARG A 607 -29.03 19.51 -10.22
CA ARG A 607 -30.39 18.99 -10.05
C ARG A 607 -30.52 18.07 -8.82
N TYR A 608 -29.44 17.40 -8.45
CA TYR A 608 -29.36 16.57 -7.26
C TYR A 608 -29.46 17.43 -5.98
N ASP A 609 -28.66 18.50 -5.87
CA ASP A 609 -28.63 19.37 -4.70
C ASP A 609 -29.91 20.23 -4.58
N SER A 610 -30.50 20.63 -5.71
CA SER A 610 -31.73 21.44 -5.76
C SER A 610 -33.04 20.67 -5.56
N ASP A 611 -33.05 19.32 -5.55
CA ASP A 611 -34.28 18.54 -5.35
C ASP A 611 -34.52 18.20 -3.86
N PRO A 612 -35.41 18.92 -3.15
CA PRO A 612 -35.71 18.65 -1.75
C PRO A 612 -36.39 17.29 -1.50
N LYS A 613 -36.88 16.60 -2.56
CA LYS A 613 -37.40 15.24 -2.42
C LYS A 613 -36.31 14.19 -2.42
N LEU A 614 -35.13 14.47 -2.97
CA LEU A 614 -33.98 13.57 -2.90
C LEU A 614 -33.32 13.61 -1.52
N GLU A 615 -33.29 14.77 -0.86
CA GLU A 615 -32.95 14.88 0.56
C GLU A 615 -33.82 13.94 1.42
N HIS A 616 -35.09 13.75 1.03
CA HIS A 616 -36.02 12.80 1.64
C HIS A 616 -35.85 11.34 1.15
N GLN A 617 -35.50 11.09 -0.12
CA GLN A 617 -35.29 9.72 -0.63
C GLN A 617 -33.96 9.10 -0.18
N VAL A 618 -32.94 9.91 0.11
CA VAL A 618 -31.67 9.45 0.67
C VAL A 618 -31.68 9.45 2.21
N MET A 619 -32.56 10.23 2.86
CA MET A 619 -32.80 10.16 4.32
C MET A 619 -33.94 9.21 4.75
N GLU A 620 -34.80 8.69 3.86
CA GLU A 620 -35.87 7.73 4.24
C GLU A 620 -35.39 6.28 4.46
N LYS A 621 -34.09 5.97 4.34
CA LYS A 621 -33.54 4.63 4.69
C LYS A 621 -32.33 4.68 5.64
N GLY A 622 -32.24 5.70 6.50
CA GLY A 622 -31.01 5.95 7.27
C GLY A 622 -31.14 6.20 8.78
N ARG A 623 -32.32 6.50 9.32
CA ARG A 623 -32.54 6.66 10.78
C ARG A 623 -33.99 6.28 11.12
N ASP A 624 -34.13 5.20 11.89
CA ASP A 624 -35.37 4.66 12.50
C ASP A 624 -36.41 4.10 11.51
N ALA A 625 -36.15 2.89 10.97
CA ALA A 625 -37.19 2.09 10.31
C ALA A 625 -38.07 1.45 11.38
N TYR A 626 -39.34 1.88 11.46
CA TYR A 626 -40.21 1.45 12.55
C TYR A 626 -40.94 0.12 12.30
N ASP A 627 -41.13 -0.36 11.05
CA ASP A 627 -41.59 -1.73 10.68
C ASP A 627 -41.36 -1.96 9.13
N ASP A 628 -40.86 -3.13 8.65
CA ASP A 628 -40.71 -3.48 7.21
C ASP A 628 -41.27 -4.89 6.83
N VAL A 629 -41.69 -5.09 5.56
CA VAL A 629 -42.18 -6.38 5.03
C VAL A 629 -41.61 -6.65 3.63
N VAL A 630 -40.82 -7.72 3.49
CA VAL A 630 -40.20 -8.16 2.22
C VAL A 630 -40.81 -9.51 1.78
N ALA A 631 -41.33 -9.58 0.54
CA ALA A 631 -41.92 -10.81 0.01
C ALA A 631 -41.38 -11.17 -1.40
N GLY A 632 -40.92 -12.42 -1.57
CA GLY A 632 -40.61 -13.04 -2.88
C GLY A 632 -39.37 -12.51 -3.62
N ALA A 633 -38.30 -12.16 -2.90
CA ALA A 633 -37.04 -11.68 -3.48
C ALA A 633 -35.99 -12.80 -3.64
N GLU A 634 -35.20 -12.80 -4.73
CA GLU A 634 -34.04 -13.73 -4.87
C GLU A 634 -32.99 -13.52 -3.76
N ALA A 635 -32.81 -12.27 -3.28
CA ALA A 635 -32.04 -11.98 -2.08
C ALA A 635 -32.56 -10.71 -1.39
N ALA A 636 -32.69 -10.75 -0.06
CA ALA A 636 -33.08 -9.61 0.77
C ALA A 636 -31.90 -9.17 1.65
N TRP A 637 -31.53 -7.88 1.57
CA TRP A 637 -30.41 -7.28 2.32
C TRP A 637 -30.89 -6.03 3.07
N ASP A 638 -30.93 -6.08 4.41
CA ASP A 638 -31.49 -4.99 5.21
C ASP A 638 -30.59 -4.53 6.38
N TRP A 639 -30.28 -3.22 6.43
CA TRP A 639 -29.37 -2.60 7.40
C TRP A 639 -30.01 -1.39 8.11
N ALA A 640 -30.04 -1.37 9.45
CA ALA A 640 -30.56 -0.24 10.23
C ALA A 640 -29.82 -0.02 11.57
N GLY A 641 -29.96 1.20 12.13
CA GLY A 641 -29.48 1.55 13.47
C GLY A 641 -30.25 0.82 14.57
N ASP A 642 -31.55 1.13 14.76
CA ASP A 642 -32.46 0.43 15.68
C ASP A 642 -33.78 0.08 14.95
N ARG A 643 -34.45 -1.03 15.31
CA ARG A 643 -35.71 -1.52 14.70
C ARG A 643 -36.77 -1.95 15.72
N LYS A 644 -38.05 -2.00 15.29
CA LYS A 644 -39.17 -2.55 16.08
C LYS A 644 -39.63 -3.92 15.56
N ASP A 645 -40.39 -4.02 14.47
CA ASP A 645 -40.93 -5.32 14.03
C ASP A 645 -40.77 -5.55 12.48
N ASP A 646 -40.16 -6.67 12.01
CA ASP A 646 -39.96 -6.99 10.57
C ASP A 646 -40.56 -8.36 10.12
N VAL A 647 -40.93 -8.50 8.83
CA VAL A 647 -41.36 -9.79 8.23
C VAL A 647 -40.71 -10.05 6.87
N VAL A 648 -40.07 -11.20 6.69
CA VAL A 648 -39.52 -11.70 5.40
C VAL A 648 -40.24 -12.99 4.99
N ASP A 649 -40.86 -13.02 3.81
CA ASP A 649 -41.62 -14.17 3.30
C ASP A 649 -41.10 -14.62 1.91
N GLY A 650 -40.56 -15.84 1.84
CA GLY A 650 -40.25 -16.55 0.59
C GLY A 650 -39.02 -16.04 -0.19
N ALA A 651 -37.94 -15.66 0.50
CA ALA A 651 -36.68 -15.25 -0.14
C ALA A 651 -35.67 -16.41 -0.26
N GLU A 652 -34.95 -16.57 -1.37
CA GLU A 652 -33.92 -17.64 -1.47
C GLU A 652 -32.77 -17.42 -0.47
N THR A 653 -32.39 -16.16 -0.19
CA THR A 653 -31.42 -15.83 0.87
C THR A 653 -31.77 -14.52 1.56
N ALA A 654 -31.75 -14.51 2.91
CA ALA A 654 -32.04 -13.32 3.73
C ALA A 654 -30.85 -12.93 4.63
N TRP A 655 -30.43 -11.66 4.58
CA TRP A 655 -29.36 -11.08 5.40
C TRP A 655 -29.83 -9.84 6.16
N ASN A 656 -30.00 -9.96 7.47
CA ASN A 656 -30.61 -8.94 8.31
C ASN A 656 -29.64 -8.44 9.40
N TRP A 657 -29.30 -7.14 9.42
CA TRP A 657 -28.40 -6.52 10.41
C TRP A 657 -29.01 -5.28 11.12
N ALA A 658 -28.90 -5.18 12.46
CA ALA A 658 -29.26 -3.96 13.22
C ALA A 658 -28.47 -3.77 14.52
N GLY A 659 -28.42 -2.55 15.03
CA GLY A 659 -27.96 -2.21 16.39
C GLY A 659 -28.87 -2.80 17.46
N ASP A 660 -30.08 -2.29 17.69
CA ASP A 660 -31.09 -2.91 18.59
C ASP A 660 -32.40 -3.28 17.86
N ARG A 661 -33.12 -4.32 18.31
CA ARG A 661 -34.37 -4.82 17.69
C ARG A 661 -35.45 -5.25 18.68
N LYS A 662 -36.71 -5.41 18.22
CA LYS A 662 -37.82 -5.93 19.05
C LYS A 662 -38.36 -7.28 18.58
N ASP A 663 -39.15 -7.38 17.51
CA ASP A 663 -39.84 -8.63 17.15
C ASP A 663 -39.83 -8.95 15.62
N ASP A 664 -39.13 -10.01 15.15
CA ASP A 664 -39.01 -10.34 13.69
C ASP A 664 -39.63 -11.70 13.28
N VAL A 665 -40.06 -11.85 12.02
CA VAL A 665 -40.51 -13.14 11.43
C VAL A 665 -39.84 -13.41 10.08
N VAL A 666 -39.21 -14.57 9.89
CA VAL A 666 -38.72 -15.06 8.60
C VAL A 666 -39.46 -16.37 8.25
N ASP A 667 -40.18 -16.40 7.13
CA ASP A 667 -40.97 -17.54 6.66
C ASP A 667 -40.46 -18.00 5.27
N GLY A 668 -40.07 -19.27 5.14
CA GLY A 668 -39.83 -19.93 3.85
C GLY A 668 -38.56 -19.53 3.09
N ALA A 669 -37.47 -19.20 3.79
CA ALA A 669 -36.19 -18.84 3.16
C ALA A 669 -35.19 -20.01 3.09
N GLU A 670 -34.51 -20.28 1.95
CA GLU A 670 -33.54 -21.39 1.89
C GLU A 670 -32.35 -21.16 2.86
N THR A 671 -31.88 -19.92 2.99
CA THR A 671 -30.84 -19.56 3.99
C THR A 671 -31.11 -18.20 4.66
N ALA A 672 -31.07 -18.16 5.99
CA ALA A 672 -31.29 -16.95 6.80
C ALA A 672 -30.09 -16.61 7.70
N TRP A 673 -29.60 -15.36 7.63
CA TRP A 673 -28.52 -14.81 8.46
C TRP A 673 -29.00 -13.56 9.23
N ASN A 674 -29.13 -13.68 10.55
CA ASN A 674 -29.70 -12.64 11.41
C ASN A 674 -28.69 -12.18 12.48
N TRP A 675 -28.45 -10.87 12.58
CA TRP A 675 -27.51 -10.27 13.55
C TRP A 675 -28.07 -9.01 14.23
N ALA A 676 -28.09 -8.97 15.57
CA ALA A 676 -28.48 -7.80 16.36
C ALA A 676 -27.54 -7.55 17.55
N GLY A 677 -27.41 -6.30 17.99
CA GLY A 677 -26.84 -5.94 19.30
C GLY A 677 -27.73 -6.42 20.44
N ASP A 678 -28.92 -5.86 20.62
CA ASP A 678 -29.95 -6.39 21.55
C ASP A 678 -31.26 -6.72 20.80
N ARG A 679 -32.00 -7.76 21.21
CA ARG A 679 -33.30 -8.14 20.59
C ARG A 679 -34.36 -8.65 21.59
N LYS A 680 -35.65 -8.71 21.21
CA LYS A 680 -36.73 -9.21 22.09
C LYS A 680 -37.29 -10.57 21.68
N ASP A 681 -38.12 -10.69 20.63
CA ASP A 681 -38.81 -11.93 20.30
C ASP A 681 -38.82 -12.26 18.78
N ASP A 682 -38.11 -13.30 18.30
CA ASP A 682 -38.03 -13.64 16.85
C ASP A 682 -38.70 -14.99 16.47
N VAL A 683 -39.15 -15.16 15.22
CA VAL A 683 -39.62 -16.43 14.64
C VAL A 683 -38.95 -16.71 13.29
N VAL A 684 -38.37 -17.90 13.12
CA VAL A 684 -37.93 -18.41 11.81
C VAL A 684 -38.69 -19.70 11.51
N ASP A 685 -39.47 -19.72 10.44
CA ASP A 685 -40.30 -20.87 10.01
C ASP A 685 -39.87 -21.34 8.61
N GLY A 686 -39.56 -22.63 8.48
CA GLY A 686 -39.39 -23.30 7.18
C GLY A 686 -38.10 -22.99 6.41
N ALA A 687 -37.01 -22.65 7.10
CA ALA A 687 -35.72 -22.35 6.45
C ALA A 687 -34.75 -23.55 6.38
N GLU A 688 -34.11 -23.86 5.25
CA GLU A 688 -33.17 -25.01 5.18
C GLU A 688 -31.96 -24.79 6.12
N THR A 689 -31.40 -23.57 6.18
CA THR A 689 -30.33 -23.22 7.13
C THR A 689 -30.54 -21.85 7.78
N ALA A 690 -30.47 -21.80 9.13
CA ALA A 690 -30.62 -20.57 9.90
C ALA A 690 -29.39 -20.27 10.78
N TRP A 691 -28.86 -19.04 10.68
CA TRP A 691 -27.75 -18.52 11.49
C TRP A 691 -28.17 -17.25 12.25
N ASN A 692 -28.30 -17.35 13.57
CA ASN A 692 -28.85 -16.30 14.43
C ASN A 692 -27.84 -15.85 15.50
N TRP A 693 -27.52 -14.55 15.55
CA TRP A 693 -26.58 -13.96 16.51
C TRP A 693 -27.18 -12.72 17.21
N ALA A 694 -27.07 -12.66 18.54
CA ALA A 694 -27.41 -11.47 19.33
C ALA A 694 -26.44 -11.20 20.49
N GLY A 695 -26.30 -9.95 20.91
CA GLY A 695 -25.71 -9.58 22.21
C GLY A 695 -26.61 -10.04 23.36
N ASP A 696 -27.78 -9.42 23.56
CA ASP A 696 -28.80 -9.89 24.52
C ASP A 696 -30.15 -10.20 23.83
N ARG A 697 -30.88 -11.23 24.26
CA ARG A 697 -32.22 -11.57 23.70
C ARG A 697 -33.27 -12.08 24.69
N LYS A 698 -34.57 -12.08 24.34
CA LYS A 698 -35.65 -12.54 25.24
C LYS A 698 -36.24 -13.90 24.85
N ASP A 699 -37.08 -13.99 23.81
CA ASP A 699 -37.81 -15.22 23.49
C ASP A 699 -37.84 -15.56 21.97
N ASP A 700 -37.14 -16.61 21.48
CA ASP A 700 -37.10 -16.95 20.04
C ASP A 700 -37.75 -18.32 19.70
N VAL A 701 -38.28 -18.46 18.48
CA VAL A 701 -38.80 -19.72 17.92
C VAL A 701 -38.15 -20.03 16.56
N VAL A 702 -37.62 -21.24 16.40
CA VAL A 702 -37.22 -21.79 15.09
C VAL A 702 -38.03 -23.05 14.82
N ASP A 703 -38.84 -23.06 13.77
CA ASP A 703 -39.71 -24.17 13.38
C ASP A 703 -39.33 -24.69 11.98
N GLY A 704 -39.11 -26.00 11.85
CA GLY A 704 -38.98 -26.68 10.55
C GLY A 704 -37.68 -26.45 9.77
N ALA A 705 -36.57 -26.09 10.43
CA ALA A 705 -35.28 -25.84 9.77
C ALA A 705 -34.35 -27.06 9.70
N GLU A 706 -33.76 -27.42 8.55
CA GLU A 706 -32.85 -28.60 8.50
C GLU A 706 -31.61 -28.40 9.39
N THR A 707 -31.00 -27.21 9.40
CA THR A 707 -29.89 -26.87 10.29
C THR A 707 -30.03 -25.49 10.94
N ALA A 708 -29.93 -25.42 12.28
CA ALA A 708 -30.02 -24.17 13.04
C ALA A 708 -28.77 -23.89 13.89
N TRP A 709 -28.19 -22.70 13.78
CA TRP A 709 -27.06 -22.19 14.56
C TRP A 709 -27.44 -20.92 15.31
N ASN A 710 -27.55 -21.01 16.64
CA ASN A 710 -28.05 -19.93 17.49
C ASN A 710 -27.02 -19.50 18.55
N TRP A 711 -26.65 -18.23 18.58
CA TRP A 711 -25.67 -17.66 19.51
C TRP A 711 -26.22 -16.40 20.20
N ALA A 712 -26.06 -16.31 21.53
CA ALA A 712 -26.35 -15.09 22.29
C ALA A 712 -25.36 -14.83 23.45
N GLY A 713 -25.18 -13.57 23.85
CA GLY A 713 -24.57 -13.19 25.13
C GLY A 713 -25.45 -13.63 26.29
N ASP A 714 -26.62 -13.01 26.50
CA ASP A 714 -27.63 -13.47 27.49
C ASP A 714 -29.00 -13.72 26.85
N ARG A 715 -29.77 -14.72 27.32
CA ARG A 715 -31.15 -14.99 26.81
C ARG A 715 -32.19 -15.47 27.83
N LYS A 716 -33.49 -15.41 27.51
CA LYS A 716 -34.58 -15.86 28.43
C LYS A 716 -35.18 -17.22 28.07
N ASP A 717 -36.05 -17.31 27.06
CA ASP A 717 -36.80 -18.54 26.78
C ASP A 717 -36.87 -18.88 25.26
N ASP A 718 -36.25 -19.97 24.77
CA ASP A 718 -36.25 -20.33 23.33
C ASP A 718 -36.95 -21.67 23.00
N VAL A 719 -37.51 -21.80 21.78
CA VAL A 719 -38.06 -23.05 21.23
C VAL A 719 -37.44 -23.38 19.88
N VAL A 720 -36.92 -24.60 19.72
CA VAL A 720 -36.56 -25.15 18.40
C VAL A 720 -37.40 -26.40 18.15
N ASP A 721 -38.24 -26.39 17.13
CA ASP A 721 -39.14 -27.49 16.77
C ASP A 721 -38.80 -28.02 15.37
N GLY A 722 -38.65 -29.34 15.22
CA GLY A 722 -38.57 -30.01 13.92
C GLY A 722 -37.25 -29.86 13.15
N ALA A 723 -36.14 -29.51 13.80
CA ALA A 723 -34.85 -29.30 13.12
C ALA A 723 -33.94 -30.55 13.06
N GLU A 724 -33.39 -30.95 11.90
CA GLU A 724 -32.53 -32.16 11.85
C GLU A 724 -31.25 -31.98 12.70
N THR A 725 -30.60 -30.81 12.66
CA THR A 725 -29.44 -30.48 13.50
C THR A 725 -29.53 -29.09 14.12
N ALA A 726 -29.38 -29.00 15.45
CA ALA A 726 -29.41 -27.74 16.20
C ALA A 726 -28.15 -27.49 17.04
N TRP A 727 -27.54 -26.30 16.90
CA TRP A 727 -26.39 -25.83 17.67
C TRP A 727 -26.71 -24.54 18.40
N ASN A 728 -26.79 -24.59 19.73
CA ASN A 728 -27.25 -23.49 20.57
C ASN A 728 -26.18 -23.09 21.60
N TRP A 729 -25.80 -21.81 21.63
CA TRP A 729 -24.80 -21.26 22.56
C TRP A 729 -25.31 -19.99 23.25
N ALA A 730 -25.15 -19.91 24.57
CA ALA A 730 -25.41 -18.68 25.35
C ALA A 730 -24.42 -18.45 26.49
N GLY A 731 -24.17 -17.20 26.87
CA GLY A 731 -23.54 -16.82 28.14
C GLY A 731 -24.42 -17.22 29.32
N ASP A 732 -25.56 -16.55 29.56
CA ASP A 732 -26.56 -16.96 30.56
C ASP A 732 -27.95 -17.22 29.92
N ARG A 733 -28.73 -18.21 30.42
CA ARG A 733 -30.11 -18.48 29.93
C ARG A 733 -31.12 -18.95 30.99
N LYS A 734 -32.44 -18.87 30.70
CA LYS A 734 -33.50 -19.24 31.66
C LYS A 734 -34.22 -20.55 31.33
N ASP A 735 -35.12 -20.61 30.35
CA ASP A 735 -35.93 -21.81 30.09
C ASP A 735 -36.02 -22.18 28.58
N ASP A 736 -35.47 -23.32 28.12
CA ASP A 736 -35.46 -23.70 26.68
C ASP A 736 -36.19 -25.03 26.37
N VAL A 737 -36.77 -25.14 25.15
CA VAL A 737 -37.36 -26.38 24.60
C VAL A 737 -36.76 -26.72 23.24
N VAL A 738 -36.28 -27.95 23.07
CA VAL A 738 -35.95 -28.51 21.76
C VAL A 738 -36.83 -29.74 21.54
N ASP A 739 -37.69 -29.72 20.52
CA ASP A 739 -38.60 -30.80 20.17
C ASP A 739 -38.30 -31.33 18.76
N GLY A 740 -38.23 -32.65 18.60
CA GLY A 740 -38.18 -33.30 17.28
C GLY A 740 -36.85 -33.25 16.52
N ALA A 741 -35.72 -32.90 17.17
CA ALA A 741 -34.43 -32.73 16.48
C ALA A 741 -33.55 -34.00 16.44
N GLU A 742 -33.04 -34.46 15.29
CA GLU A 742 -32.21 -35.68 15.23
C GLU A 742 -30.91 -35.53 16.05
N THR A 743 -30.23 -34.38 15.96
CA THR A 743 -29.01 -34.08 16.73
C THR A 743 -29.03 -32.67 17.34
N ALA A 744 -28.83 -32.56 18.66
CA ALA A 744 -28.81 -31.28 19.37
C ALA A 744 -27.53 -31.06 20.21
N TRP A 745 -26.90 -29.89 20.06
CA TRP A 745 -25.73 -29.44 20.82
C TRP A 745 -26.02 -28.12 21.54
N ASN A 746 -26.07 -28.16 22.87
CA ASN A 746 -26.47 -27.02 23.69
C ASN A 746 -25.38 -26.62 24.70
N TRP A 747 -25.00 -25.34 24.72
CA TRP A 747 -23.97 -24.79 25.61
C TRP A 747 -24.47 -23.53 26.34
N ALA A 748 -24.27 -23.46 27.65
CA ALA A 748 -24.53 -22.27 28.48
C ALA A 748 -23.47 -22.05 29.56
N GLY A 749 -23.24 -20.79 29.95
CA GLY A 749 -22.58 -20.44 31.22
C GLY A 749 -23.46 -20.82 32.42
N ASP A 750 -24.59 -20.13 32.63
CA ASP A 750 -25.58 -20.47 33.68
C ASP A 750 -26.98 -20.76 33.09
N ARG A 751 -27.75 -21.73 33.64
CA ARG A 751 -29.14 -22.04 33.19
C ARG A 751 -30.15 -22.49 34.25
N LYS A 752 -31.47 -22.33 33.99
CA LYS A 752 -32.56 -22.69 34.95
C LYS A 752 -33.31 -23.98 34.62
N ASP A 753 -34.20 -24.02 33.62
CA ASP A 753 -35.06 -25.18 33.33
C ASP A 753 -35.07 -25.56 31.82
N ASP A 754 -34.56 -26.74 31.41
CA ASP A 754 -34.53 -27.16 29.99
C ASP A 754 -35.36 -28.44 29.71
N VAL A 755 -35.99 -28.51 28.53
CA VAL A 755 -36.67 -29.70 27.99
C VAL A 755 -36.11 -30.06 26.61
N VAL A 756 -35.65 -31.30 26.45
CA VAL A 756 -35.35 -31.87 25.12
C VAL A 756 -36.25 -33.09 24.94
N ASP A 757 -37.11 -33.06 23.93
CA ASP A 757 -38.06 -34.13 23.59
C ASP A 757 -37.80 -34.62 22.16
N GLY A 758 -37.88 -35.93 21.93
CA GLY A 758 -37.81 -36.52 20.60
C GLY A 758 -36.45 -36.57 19.88
N ALA A 759 -35.33 -36.20 20.54
CA ALA A 759 -34.01 -36.16 19.89
C ALA A 759 -33.25 -37.49 19.86
N GLU A 760 -32.67 -37.91 18.72
CA GLU A 760 -31.90 -39.17 18.64
C GLU A 760 -30.59 -39.07 19.44
N THR A 761 -29.88 -37.94 19.34
CA THR A 761 -28.60 -37.68 20.05
C THR A 761 -28.54 -36.25 20.60
N ALA A 762 -28.26 -36.09 21.91
CA ALA A 762 -28.19 -34.78 22.55
C ALA A 762 -26.94 -34.60 23.42
N TRP A 763 -26.29 -33.44 23.30
CA TRP A 763 -25.10 -33.04 24.07
C TRP A 763 -25.34 -31.70 24.76
N ASN A 764 -25.34 -31.70 26.09
CA ASN A 764 -25.68 -30.53 26.90
C ASN A 764 -24.52 -30.13 27.83
N TRP A 765 -24.14 -28.85 27.82
CA TRP A 765 -23.07 -28.29 28.66
C TRP A 765 -23.53 -27.04 29.39
N ALA A 766 -23.32 -26.98 30.71
CA ALA A 766 -23.63 -25.82 31.55
C ALA A 766 -22.60 -25.67 32.69
N GLY A 767 -22.27 -24.42 33.05
CA GLY A 767 -21.48 -24.06 34.24
C GLY A 767 -22.24 -24.30 35.55
N ASP A 768 -23.45 -23.73 35.70
CA ASP A 768 -24.40 -23.97 36.81
C ASP A 768 -25.84 -24.29 36.30
N ARG A 769 -26.58 -25.22 36.95
CA ARG A 769 -27.95 -25.64 36.53
C ARG A 769 -28.95 -25.98 37.67
N LYS A 770 -30.27 -25.87 37.42
CA LYS A 770 -31.34 -26.12 38.41
C LYS A 770 -32.20 -27.38 38.19
N ASP A 771 -33.05 -27.48 37.15
CA ASP A 771 -33.97 -28.62 36.93
C ASP A 771 -34.09 -28.98 35.41
N ASP A 772 -33.68 -30.20 34.97
CA ASP A 772 -33.71 -30.61 33.54
C ASP A 772 -34.63 -31.84 33.31
N VAL A 773 -35.34 -31.91 32.17
CA VAL A 773 -36.09 -33.10 31.71
C VAL A 773 -35.69 -33.47 30.27
N VAL A 774 -35.15 -34.67 30.09
CA VAL A 774 -34.93 -35.28 28.76
C VAL A 774 -35.85 -36.49 28.66
N ASP A 775 -36.80 -36.48 27.73
CA ASP A 775 -37.64 -37.64 27.42
C ASP A 775 -37.25 -38.17 26.03
N PHE A 776 -37.02 -39.48 25.95
CA PHE A 776 -36.74 -40.22 24.71
C PHE A 776 -35.45 -39.92 23.89
N ALA A 777 -34.28 -39.76 24.52
CA ALA A 777 -32.98 -39.75 23.81
C ALA A 777 -32.27 -41.13 23.80
N GLY A 778 -31.76 -41.55 22.63
CA GLY A 778 -31.12 -42.86 22.43
C GLY A 778 -29.75 -43.01 23.11
N ASP A 779 -28.93 -41.94 23.10
CA ASP A 779 -27.65 -41.82 23.80
C ASP A 779 -27.47 -40.37 24.31
N ALA A 780 -27.77 -40.11 25.59
CA ALA A 780 -27.55 -38.82 26.24
C ALA A 780 -26.30 -38.83 27.13
N LYS A 781 -25.45 -37.80 27.05
CA LYS A 781 -24.32 -37.59 27.96
C LYS A 781 -24.43 -36.26 28.70
N ASP A 782 -24.54 -36.36 30.02
CA ASP A 782 -24.51 -35.24 30.96
C ASP A 782 -23.16 -35.20 31.68
N GLU A 783 -22.39 -34.11 31.58
CA GLU A 783 -21.13 -33.94 32.31
C GLU A 783 -21.19 -32.70 33.23
N VAL A 784 -20.87 -32.90 34.52
CA VAL A 784 -20.69 -31.82 35.51
C VAL A 784 -19.19 -31.61 35.74
N ALA A 785 -18.77 -30.34 35.71
CA ALA A 785 -17.38 -29.91 35.60
C ALA A 785 -16.41 -30.52 36.62
N GLU A 786 -15.40 -31.23 36.12
CA GLU A 786 -14.02 -31.15 36.63
C GLU A 786 -13.01 -31.72 35.60
N ARG A 787 -12.78 -30.98 34.50
CA ARG A 787 -11.53 -30.97 33.69
C ARG A 787 -11.66 -30.07 32.45
N ALA A 788 -10.99 -28.93 32.46
CA ALA A 788 -10.98 -27.96 31.35
C ALA A 788 -10.08 -28.36 30.15
N ASN A 789 -9.44 -29.53 30.17
CA ASN A 789 -8.52 -29.95 29.10
C ASN A 789 -9.13 -30.93 28.08
N ASP A 790 -10.16 -31.69 28.45
CA ASP A 790 -10.73 -32.72 27.56
C ASP A 790 -11.71 -32.12 26.51
N VAL A 791 -12.24 -30.92 26.77
CA VAL A 791 -13.12 -30.15 25.86
C VAL A 791 -12.36 -29.58 24.65
N LYS A 792 -11.09 -29.21 24.84
CA LYS A 792 -10.24 -28.69 23.76
C LYS A 792 -9.89 -29.78 22.74
N ASP A 793 -9.75 -31.01 23.21
CA ASP A 793 -9.44 -32.17 22.38
C ASP A 793 -10.68 -32.63 21.59
N ALA A 794 -11.88 -32.62 22.21
CA ALA A 794 -13.14 -32.93 21.52
C ALA A 794 -13.51 -31.88 20.45
N ALA A 795 -13.31 -30.59 20.72
CA ALA A 795 -13.51 -29.51 19.73
C ALA A 795 -12.46 -29.58 18.61
N GLY A 796 -11.23 -29.99 18.92
CA GLY A 796 -10.18 -30.23 17.94
C GLY A 796 -10.47 -31.44 17.04
N ASP A 797 -11.06 -32.50 17.58
CA ASP A 797 -11.43 -33.70 16.83
C ASP A 797 -12.66 -33.49 15.95
N ALA A 798 -13.64 -32.70 16.42
CA ALA A 798 -14.80 -32.28 15.61
C ALA A 798 -14.37 -31.35 14.46
N TRP A 799 -13.45 -30.41 14.71
CA TRP A 799 -12.86 -29.55 13.69
C TRP A 799 -12.01 -30.34 12.68
N GLY A 800 -11.26 -31.35 13.16
CA GLY A 800 -10.50 -32.27 12.33
C GLY A 800 -11.38 -33.13 11.42
N TRP A 801 -12.52 -33.60 11.94
CA TRP A 801 -13.49 -34.36 11.16
C TRP A 801 -14.19 -33.50 10.09
N ALA A 802 -14.57 -32.26 10.41
CA ALA A 802 -15.20 -31.32 9.48
C ALA A 802 -14.25 -30.89 8.35
N LYS A 803 -12.97 -30.69 8.66
CA LYS A 803 -11.93 -30.29 7.69
C LYS A 803 -11.64 -31.37 6.63
N ASP A 804 -11.81 -32.65 6.98
CA ASP A 804 -11.49 -33.78 6.09
C ASP A 804 -12.68 -34.29 5.25
N LYS A 805 -13.90 -33.75 5.47
CA LYS A 805 -15.15 -34.26 4.86
C LYS A 805 -15.96 -33.25 4.03
N LEU A 806 -15.57 -31.98 4.01
CA LEU A 806 -16.21 -30.95 3.19
C LEU A 806 -15.27 -30.58 2.02
N PRO A 807 -15.70 -30.71 0.75
CA PRO A 807 -14.88 -30.39 -0.42
C PRO A 807 -14.55 -28.91 -0.58
#